data_AF-A0A7K2YIC2-F1
#
_entry.id   AF-A0A7K2YIC2-F1
#
_cell.length_a   1.000
_cell.length_b   1.000
_cell.length_c   1.000
_cell.angle_alpha   90.00
_cell.angle_beta   90.00
_cell.angle_gamma   90.00
#
_symmetry.space_group_name_H-M   'P 1'
#
loop_
_entity.id
_entity.type
_entity.pdbx_description
1 polymer ?
#
loop_
_entity_poly.entity_id
_entity_poly.type
_entity_poly.pdbx_seq_one_letter_code
_entity_poly.pdbx_strand_id
1 'polypeptide(L)'
;MSRAASPTRRSARGWHRYPDDSHLHAFTEPGSGRQFVDVGAPSGYDYDPGHDVDEESVSIAEVLPYERGRLDYTYDFGDDWRHLITLEKILPASTGNRHVRCAGGRRAMPDAEDTGGAWGLAAVIDAVTDRTAPAPEPWTDLVETLREEGFDPAAFDREALDRQLAVLEPRPATAGAASRSTKAVPDGQRCSCGEIHDDEDLDVEFAPVHPVSLAPLADLAAAAREVPLIAATLRLAHWCRDGRAVTSRDVLKPALGRLAVQELELWSQDDELSTLRPAERDQRLGRLRSSGDLPCLDDPWRLALYTDLVQIGAGTARPGTDLPATAGDEGVLEVWCRAIDGELAALDDLERLGLPPVLLAALGMRSEDGDGLAAAVLRALYEVPDGEWLDPALFLHALRDDVPEQEARLVELLLLRILDQAAVVLAEYRAAEVETGPDTGLERDNILLGALGALGALGIKGVTESSDDTPVPESRLRLTPLGRYGVREYLLTEGIPAPLIGELAAADAPTLLDALLDYDQDAAHAEITGWISHRGQGPAAVQLIDSCAGLDADAALRRLSATAVLAELDEPRALAVLRKAAASEVPGCAQTAAIALAGHGEAPEGHGPHLRLWWLIDYLWGPLGVADEALAEFLDREADLVLPVLAETADDLWRCDHPATGAVLEAAGRHLRTRDKALAKRLRRSATKVNPNRRQ
;
A
#
# COMPACT_ATOMS: atom_id res chain seq x y z
N MET A 1 1.62 20.77 -10.10
CA MET A 1 2.59 20.07 -10.98
C MET A 1 2.84 20.82 -12.29
N SER A 2 1.84 21.47 -12.90
CA SER A 2 1.96 22.10 -14.24
C SER A 2 3.22 22.96 -14.43
N ARG A 3 3.51 23.96 -13.60
CA ARG A 3 4.66 24.86 -13.86
C ARG A 3 6.05 24.34 -13.47
N ALA A 4 6.17 23.17 -12.83
CA ALA A 4 7.46 22.57 -12.51
C ALA A 4 7.77 21.36 -13.41
N ALA A 5 6.74 20.66 -13.92
CA ALA A 5 6.88 19.51 -14.82
C ALA A 5 6.49 19.80 -16.29
N SER A 6 5.66 20.81 -16.56
CA SER A 6 5.25 21.19 -17.93
C SER A 6 6.27 22.09 -18.66
N PRO A 7 7.00 23.05 -18.05
CA PRO A 7 7.93 23.86 -18.81
C PRO A 7 9.30 23.18 -18.98
N THR A 8 9.52 22.02 -18.35
CA THR A 8 10.59 21.06 -18.69
C THR A 8 10.46 20.49 -20.11
N ARG A 9 9.35 20.71 -20.82
CA ARG A 9 9.13 20.19 -22.18
C ARG A 9 9.37 21.19 -23.32
N ARG A 10 9.02 22.47 -23.14
CA ARG A 10 9.11 23.46 -24.24
C ARG A 10 10.53 23.76 -24.68
N SER A 11 11.49 23.72 -23.77
CA SER A 11 12.85 24.11 -24.10
C SER A 11 13.76 22.90 -24.35
N ALA A 12 13.47 21.73 -23.77
CA ALA A 12 14.38 20.58 -23.85
C ALA A 12 14.41 19.80 -25.18
N ARG A 13 13.42 20.03 -26.05
CA ARG A 13 13.10 19.15 -27.19
C ARG A 13 12.75 19.90 -28.48
N GLY A 14 13.07 21.19 -28.57
CA GLY A 14 12.92 21.91 -29.85
C GLY A 14 11.57 22.54 -30.16
N TRP A 15 10.57 22.38 -29.29
CA TRP A 15 9.19 22.78 -29.57
C TRP A 15 8.97 24.29 -29.37
N HIS A 16 9.22 25.09 -30.43
CA HIS A 16 8.84 26.50 -30.45
C HIS A 16 8.33 26.97 -31.83
N ARG A 17 6.99 27.11 -31.95
CA ARG A 17 6.39 28.32 -32.58
C ARG A 17 4.92 28.47 -32.21
N TYR A 18 4.58 29.66 -31.69
CA TYR A 18 3.27 30.20 -31.32
C TYR A 18 2.75 29.90 -29.89
N PRO A 19 2.09 30.87 -29.23
CA PRO A 19 1.71 30.75 -27.82
C PRO A 19 0.44 29.91 -27.56
N ASP A 20 -0.29 29.55 -28.61
CA ASP A 20 -1.66 29.01 -28.54
C ASP A 20 -1.82 27.56 -29.08
N ASP A 21 -0.78 26.93 -29.64
CA ASP A 21 -0.81 25.50 -30.02
C ASP A 21 -0.06 24.67 -28.96
N SER A 22 -0.74 24.35 -27.86
CA SER A 22 -0.33 23.25 -26.99
C SER A 22 -1.32 22.12 -27.17
N HIS A 23 -0.85 20.99 -27.69
CA HIS A 23 -1.64 19.76 -27.72
C HIS A 23 -1.98 19.31 -26.29
N LEU A 24 -3.07 18.55 -26.15
CA LEU A 24 -3.45 17.97 -24.87
C LEU A 24 -2.36 17.03 -24.35
N HIS A 25 -2.20 17.00 -23.04
CA HIS A 25 -1.30 16.07 -22.37
C HIS A 25 -1.91 15.55 -21.08
N ALA A 26 -1.43 14.40 -20.63
CA ALA A 26 -1.77 13.83 -19.33
C ALA A 26 -0.56 13.15 -18.72
N PHE A 27 -0.49 13.17 -17.39
CA PHE A 27 0.30 12.21 -16.63
C PHE A 27 -0.64 11.08 -16.19
N THR A 28 -0.19 9.85 -16.26
CA THR A 28 -0.93 8.67 -15.83
C THR A 28 -0.08 7.91 -14.84
N GLU A 29 -0.64 7.60 -13.69
CA GLU A 29 -0.03 6.66 -12.76
C GLU A 29 -0.23 5.23 -13.29
N PRO A 30 0.84 4.48 -13.60
CA PRO A 30 0.69 3.18 -14.27
C PRO A 30 -0.06 2.12 -13.46
N GLY A 31 -0.04 2.22 -12.12
CA GLY A 31 -0.72 1.28 -11.22
C GLY A 31 -2.22 1.53 -11.14
N SER A 32 -2.62 2.72 -10.69
CA SER A 32 -4.03 3.09 -10.50
C SER A 32 -4.77 3.50 -11.78
N GLY A 33 -4.04 3.81 -12.86
CA GLY A 33 -4.60 4.43 -14.06
C GLY A 33 -5.02 5.90 -13.87
N ARG A 34 -4.83 6.45 -12.66
CA ARG A 34 -5.21 7.82 -12.29
C ARG A 34 -4.52 8.82 -13.20
N GLN A 35 -5.31 9.77 -13.72
CA GLN A 35 -4.81 10.78 -14.64
C GLN A 35 -4.70 12.15 -13.98
N PHE A 36 -3.59 12.83 -14.26
CA PHE A 36 -3.37 14.22 -13.90
C PHE A 36 -3.37 15.04 -15.18
N VAL A 37 -4.38 15.91 -15.31
CA VAL A 37 -4.71 16.64 -16.54
C VAL A 37 -4.83 18.14 -16.27
N ASP A 38 -4.61 18.97 -17.29
CA ASP A 38 -4.85 20.42 -17.19
C ASP A 38 -6.34 20.72 -17.35
N VAL A 39 -7.02 20.92 -16.21
CA VAL A 39 -8.46 21.24 -16.16
C VAL A 39 -8.76 22.66 -16.70
N GLY A 40 -7.72 23.50 -16.85
CA GLY A 40 -7.81 24.85 -17.40
C GLY A 40 -7.66 24.94 -18.93
N ALA A 41 -7.34 23.83 -19.61
CA ALA A 41 -7.08 23.84 -21.05
C ALA A 41 -8.37 24.10 -21.87
N PRO A 42 -8.38 25.07 -22.81
CA PRO A 42 -9.56 25.38 -23.61
C PRO A 42 -9.72 24.38 -24.76
N SER A 43 -10.28 23.19 -24.48
CA SER A 43 -11.16 22.39 -25.36
C SER A 43 -10.99 20.87 -25.20
N GLY A 44 -12.11 20.15 -25.30
CA GLY A 44 -12.18 18.83 -25.93
C GLY A 44 -11.98 17.59 -25.04
N TYR A 45 -11.49 17.73 -23.81
CA TYR A 45 -11.33 16.59 -22.90
C TYR A 45 -12.64 16.32 -22.13
N ASP A 46 -13.06 15.05 -22.10
CA ASP A 46 -14.22 14.60 -21.32
C ASP A 46 -13.74 14.40 -19.87
N TYR A 47 -13.57 15.52 -19.17
CA TYR A 47 -13.10 15.56 -17.79
C TYR A 47 -14.06 14.79 -16.88
N ASP A 48 -13.58 13.68 -16.31
CA ASP A 48 -14.30 12.94 -15.28
C ASP A 48 -13.80 13.39 -13.90
N PRO A 49 -14.54 14.25 -13.17
CA PRO A 49 -14.13 14.72 -11.85
C PRO A 49 -13.98 13.59 -10.80
N GLY A 50 -14.46 12.37 -11.09
CA GLY A 50 -14.28 11.20 -10.23
C GLY A 50 -13.01 10.38 -10.50
N HIS A 51 -12.27 10.67 -11.59
CA HIS A 51 -11.09 9.93 -12.02
C HIS A 51 -9.88 10.86 -12.30
N ASP A 52 -10.14 12.05 -12.84
CA ASP A 52 -9.13 12.98 -13.30
C ASP A 52 -8.80 14.05 -12.25
N VAL A 53 -7.52 14.21 -11.96
CA VAL A 53 -6.99 15.20 -11.01
C VAL A 53 -6.43 16.39 -11.75
N ASP A 54 -6.70 17.60 -11.25
CA ASP A 54 -6.06 18.80 -11.77
C ASP A 54 -4.55 18.75 -11.52
N GLU A 55 -3.75 18.75 -12.59
CA GLU A 55 -2.30 18.74 -12.52
C GLU A 55 -1.74 20.00 -11.82
N GLU A 56 -2.50 21.08 -11.64
CA GLU A 56 -2.07 22.22 -10.84
C GLU A 56 -2.23 22.01 -9.34
N SER A 57 -3.10 21.09 -8.92
CA SER A 57 -3.49 20.85 -7.52
C SER A 57 -2.53 19.95 -6.74
N VAL A 58 -1.73 19.13 -7.42
CA VAL A 58 -0.79 18.16 -6.82
C VAL A 58 0.68 18.50 -7.07
N SER A 59 1.59 18.03 -6.23
CA SER A 59 3.05 18.22 -6.31
C SER A 59 3.76 16.94 -6.75
N ILE A 60 4.98 17.08 -7.29
CA ILE A 60 5.78 15.91 -7.70
C ILE A 60 6.09 14.99 -6.50
N ALA A 61 6.22 15.54 -5.30
CA ALA A 61 6.49 14.75 -4.10
C ALA A 61 5.27 13.92 -3.65
N GLU A 62 4.06 14.38 -3.96
CA GLU A 62 2.83 13.63 -3.67
C GLU A 62 2.61 12.51 -4.69
N VAL A 63 2.95 12.74 -5.96
CA VAL A 63 2.73 11.75 -7.04
C VAL A 63 3.93 10.80 -7.23
N LEU A 64 5.14 11.21 -6.84
CA LEU A 64 6.34 10.36 -6.84
C LEU A 64 7.02 10.43 -5.46
N PRO A 65 6.42 9.85 -4.40
CA PRO A 65 6.92 9.96 -3.03
C PRO A 65 8.19 9.13 -2.77
N TYR A 66 8.43 8.06 -3.54
CA TYR A 66 9.50 7.11 -3.30
C TYR A 66 10.39 6.88 -4.52
N GLU A 67 11.66 6.57 -4.28
CA GLU A 67 12.57 6.12 -5.33
C GLU A 67 11.99 4.90 -6.06
N ARG A 68 12.22 4.83 -7.38
CA ARG A 68 11.65 3.89 -8.35
C ARG A 68 10.18 4.09 -8.72
N GLY A 69 9.48 5.05 -8.11
CA GLY A 69 8.15 5.46 -8.55
C GLY A 69 8.12 5.85 -10.04
N ARG A 70 7.01 5.55 -10.71
CA ARG A 70 6.85 5.75 -12.16
C ARG A 70 5.63 6.59 -12.49
N LEU A 71 5.76 7.41 -13.52
CA LEU A 71 4.66 8.14 -14.15
C LEU A 71 4.79 7.97 -15.65
N ASP A 72 3.69 7.60 -16.30
CA ASP A 72 3.59 7.72 -17.74
C ASP A 72 3.15 9.13 -18.08
N TYR A 73 3.73 9.70 -19.12
CA TYR A 73 3.30 10.98 -19.67
C TYR A 73 3.01 10.83 -21.13
N THR A 74 1.81 11.20 -21.53
CA THR A 74 1.39 11.26 -22.92
C THR A 74 1.32 12.72 -23.35
N TYR A 75 2.14 13.11 -24.34
CA TYR A 75 2.02 14.39 -25.04
C TYR A 75 1.26 14.16 -26.34
N ASP A 76 0.36 15.07 -26.68
CA ASP A 76 -0.39 15.08 -27.93
C ASP A 76 -1.16 13.77 -28.17
N PHE A 77 -2.43 13.74 -27.78
CA PHE A 77 -3.28 12.56 -27.92
C PHE A 77 -3.52 12.13 -29.37
N GLY A 78 -3.20 12.98 -30.36
CA GLY A 78 -3.19 12.59 -31.77
C GLY A 78 -2.00 11.70 -32.09
N ASP A 79 -0.79 12.17 -31.78
CA ASP A 79 0.47 11.49 -32.08
C ASP A 79 0.90 10.45 -31.01
N ASP A 80 0.31 10.49 -29.82
CA ASP A 80 0.52 9.55 -28.71
C ASP A 80 2.00 9.42 -28.27
N TRP A 81 2.65 10.57 -28.03
CA TRP A 81 4.03 10.60 -27.55
C TRP A 81 4.10 10.19 -26.07
N ARG A 82 4.37 8.91 -25.83
CA ARG A 82 4.51 8.36 -24.49
C ARG A 82 5.93 8.48 -23.95
N HIS A 83 6.05 8.92 -22.71
CA HIS A 83 7.29 9.03 -21.98
C HIS A 83 7.13 8.41 -20.60
N LEU A 84 7.99 7.46 -20.27
CA LEU A 84 8.12 6.97 -18.91
C LEU A 84 9.01 7.92 -18.10
N ILE A 85 8.50 8.36 -16.96
CA ILE A 85 9.22 9.14 -15.94
C ILE A 85 9.48 8.20 -14.77
N THR A 86 10.71 8.14 -14.29
CA THR A 86 11.09 7.32 -13.13
C THR A 86 11.86 8.16 -12.13
N LEU A 87 11.44 8.14 -10.87
CA LEU A 87 12.19 8.78 -9.79
C LEU A 87 13.38 7.91 -9.40
N GLU A 88 14.56 8.16 -9.94
CA GLU A 88 15.73 7.31 -9.66
C GLU A 88 16.29 7.50 -8.24
N LYS A 89 16.25 8.74 -7.72
CA LYS A 89 16.86 9.06 -6.44
C LYS A 89 16.28 10.33 -5.80
N ILE A 90 16.10 10.32 -4.48
CA ILE A 90 15.77 11.49 -3.67
C ILE A 90 17.03 11.91 -2.90
N LEU A 91 17.49 13.15 -3.12
CA LEU A 91 18.71 13.68 -2.51
C LEU A 91 18.38 14.82 -1.52
N PRO A 92 19.11 14.94 -0.40
CA PRO A 92 18.98 16.07 0.51
C PRO A 92 19.17 17.39 -0.24
N ALA A 93 18.26 18.34 -0.04
CA ALA A 93 18.34 19.64 -0.71
C ALA A 93 19.59 20.41 -0.24
N SER A 94 20.57 20.63 -1.14
CA SER A 94 21.65 21.57 -0.85
C SER A 94 21.07 22.98 -0.74
N THR A 95 21.30 23.66 0.38
CA THR A 95 20.83 25.03 0.61
C THR A 95 21.39 25.98 -0.47
N GLY A 96 20.56 26.32 -1.46
CA GLY A 96 20.84 27.38 -2.44
C GLY A 96 20.61 27.05 -3.93
N ASN A 97 20.28 25.81 -4.32
CA ASN A 97 20.17 25.45 -5.74
C ASN A 97 18.83 24.76 -6.06
N ARG A 98 17.79 25.54 -6.33
CA ARG A 98 16.43 25.05 -6.71
C ARG A 98 16.20 24.98 -8.22
N HIS A 99 17.26 24.95 -9.02
CA HIS A 99 17.15 24.92 -10.48
C HIS A 99 17.05 23.48 -11.00
N VAL A 100 16.18 23.26 -11.98
CA VAL A 100 16.16 22.01 -12.76
C VAL A 100 17.40 21.97 -13.64
N ARG A 101 18.09 20.82 -13.66
CA ARG A 101 19.30 20.61 -14.47
C ARG A 101 19.23 19.26 -15.17
N CYS A 102 19.81 19.19 -16.35
CA CYS A 102 20.02 17.94 -17.07
C CYS A 102 21.37 17.32 -16.64
N ALA A 103 21.28 16.15 -16.01
CA ALA A 103 22.46 15.36 -15.66
C ALA A 103 23.08 14.65 -16.88
N GLY A 104 22.28 14.33 -17.91
CA GLY A 104 22.74 13.67 -19.13
C GLY A 104 21.58 13.21 -20.02
N GLY A 105 21.90 12.73 -21.22
CA GLY A 105 20.94 12.27 -22.23
C GLY A 105 21.65 11.79 -23.51
N ARG A 106 20.86 11.29 -24.46
CA ARG A 106 21.35 10.79 -25.75
C ARG A 106 20.27 10.97 -26.82
N ARG A 107 20.72 11.09 -28.08
CA ARG A 107 19.91 11.29 -29.29
C ARG A 107 19.26 12.68 -29.34
N ALA A 108 19.08 13.18 -30.55
CA ALA A 108 18.38 14.42 -30.83
C ALA A 108 16.93 14.13 -31.22
N MET A 109 16.04 15.06 -30.91
CA MET A 109 14.68 15.10 -31.43
C MET A 109 14.59 16.30 -32.38
N PRO A 110 14.04 16.15 -33.60
CA PRO A 110 13.84 17.27 -34.50
C PRO A 110 12.74 18.20 -33.96
N ASP A 111 12.91 19.50 -34.18
CA ASP A 111 12.01 20.57 -33.75
C ASP A 111 10.73 20.62 -34.64
N ALA A 112 9.88 19.57 -34.61
CA ALA A 112 8.72 19.43 -35.51
C ALA A 112 7.52 18.71 -34.90
N GLU A 113 6.34 19.37 -34.87
CA GLU A 113 5.03 18.83 -34.38
C GLU A 113 4.30 18.04 -35.47
N ASP A 114 3.32 17.26 -35.04
CA ASP A 114 2.47 16.43 -35.91
C ASP A 114 3.28 15.49 -36.81
N THR A 115 4.27 14.79 -36.27
CA THR A 115 5.08 13.86 -37.07
C THR A 115 4.47 12.46 -37.16
N GLY A 116 3.27 12.25 -36.61
CA GLY A 116 2.56 10.96 -36.63
C GLY A 116 3.12 9.99 -35.59
N GLY A 117 3.54 10.51 -34.44
CA GLY A 117 4.06 9.72 -33.34
C GLY A 117 5.40 9.03 -33.62
N ALA A 118 5.74 8.05 -32.77
CA ALA A 118 7.03 7.36 -32.81
C ALA A 118 7.35 6.71 -34.18
N TRP A 119 6.32 6.24 -34.89
CA TRP A 119 6.45 5.60 -36.20
C TRP A 119 6.84 6.60 -37.29
N GLY A 120 6.19 7.76 -37.34
CA GLY A 120 6.51 8.77 -38.34
C GLY A 120 7.87 9.42 -38.08
N LEU A 121 8.23 9.66 -36.81
CA LEU A 121 9.59 10.11 -36.46
C LEU A 121 10.67 9.10 -36.84
N ALA A 122 10.42 7.79 -36.67
CA ALA A 122 11.36 6.77 -37.11
C ALA A 122 11.60 6.86 -38.63
N ALA A 123 10.53 7.02 -39.42
CA ALA A 123 10.63 7.20 -40.87
C ALA A 123 11.40 8.49 -41.26
N VAL A 124 11.21 9.58 -40.53
CA VAL A 124 11.96 10.84 -40.72
C VAL A 124 13.44 10.64 -40.39
N ILE A 125 13.77 10.04 -39.24
CA ILE A 125 15.16 9.79 -38.82
C ILE A 125 15.88 8.87 -39.79
N ASP A 126 15.22 7.80 -40.25
CA ASP A 126 15.78 6.87 -41.23
C ASP A 126 16.09 7.58 -42.56
N ALA A 127 15.17 8.44 -43.02
CA ALA A 127 15.37 9.23 -44.24
C ALA A 127 16.45 10.31 -44.07
N VAL A 128 16.57 10.97 -42.92
CA VAL A 128 17.65 11.94 -42.67
C VAL A 128 19.02 11.24 -42.62
N THR A 129 19.07 10.04 -42.02
CA THR A 129 20.29 9.24 -41.90
C THR A 129 20.74 8.65 -43.24
N ASP A 130 19.81 8.11 -44.03
CA ASP A 130 20.06 7.66 -45.41
C ASP A 130 19.70 8.76 -46.42
N ARG A 131 20.67 9.64 -46.70
CA ARG A 131 20.50 10.73 -47.69
C ARG A 131 20.24 10.25 -49.13
N THR A 132 20.37 8.95 -49.40
CA THR A 132 20.08 8.37 -50.73
C THR A 132 18.63 7.88 -50.86
N ALA A 133 17.93 7.70 -49.74
CA ALA A 133 16.51 7.35 -49.73
C ALA A 133 15.63 8.56 -50.11
N PRO A 134 14.54 8.36 -50.89
CA PRO A 134 13.56 9.41 -51.11
C PRO A 134 12.88 9.78 -49.77
N ALA A 135 12.58 11.06 -49.58
CA ALA A 135 11.87 11.49 -48.38
C ALA A 135 10.42 10.97 -48.42
N PRO A 136 9.91 10.37 -47.34
CA PRO A 136 8.55 9.83 -47.30
C PRO A 136 7.50 10.96 -47.27
N GLU A 137 6.35 10.74 -47.90
CA GLU A 137 5.15 11.56 -47.66
C GLU A 137 4.51 11.17 -46.32
N PRO A 138 3.89 12.11 -45.57
CA PRO A 138 3.79 13.56 -45.86
C PRO A 138 5.02 14.39 -45.42
N TRP A 139 6.07 13.76 -44.89
CA TRP A 139 7.23 14.42 -44.25
C TRP A 139 8.37 14.85 -45.18
N THR A 140 8.07 15.03 -46.47
CA THR A 140 9.08 15.35 -47.49
C THR A 140 9.81 16.65 -47.16
N ASP A 141 9.07 17.73 -46.91
CA ASP A 141 9.62 19.05 -46.61
C ASP A 141 10.43 19.06 -45.30
N LEU A 142 9.98 18.32 -44.29
CA LEU A 142 10.66 18.19 -43.00
C LEU A 142 12.03 17.49 -43.15
N VAL A 143 12.06 16.36 -43.86
CA VAL A 143 13.30 15.60 -44.09
C VAL A 143 14.30 16.41 -44.91
N GLU A 144 13.84 17.14 -45.91
CA GLU A 144 14.71 18.01 -46.72
C GLU A 144 15.32 19.14 -45.88
N THR A 145 14.50 19.81 -45.06
CA THR A 145 14.95 20.86 -44.13
C THR A 145 16.02 20.34 -43.17
N LEU A 146 15.76 19.21 -42.51
CA LEU A 146 16.70 18.59 -41.56
C LEU A 146 18.04 18.21 -42.22
N ARG A 147 18.01 17.75 -43.47
CA ARG A 147 19.22 17.41 -44.26
C ARG A 147 20.04 18.66 -44.65
N GLU A 148 19.38 19.78 -44.90
CA GLU A 148 20.02 21.06 -45.22
C GLU A 148 20.66 21.69 -43.98
N GLU A 149 19.97 21.63 -42.84
CA GLU A 149 20.45 22.13 -41.55
C GLU A 149 21.56 21.25 -40.95
N GLY A 150 21.75 20.04 -41.49
CA GLY A 150 22.77 19.11 -41.01
C GLY A 150 22.40 18.49 -39.66
N PHE A 151 21.11 18.26 -39.43
CA PHE A 151 20.60 17.60 -38.22
C PHE A 151 21.27 16.24 -38.02
N ASP A 152 21.84 16.02 -36.84
CA ASP A 152 22.42 14.75 -36.42
C ASP A 152 21.51 14.08 -35.38
N PRO A 153 20.78 13.00 -35.75
CA PRO A 153 19.90 12.28 -34.83
C PRO A 153 20.61 11.68 -33.61
N ALA A 154 21.94 11.52 -33.65
CA ALA A 154 22.74 11.01 -32.54
C ALA A 154 23.24 12.11 -31.59
N ALA A 155 23.21 13.37 -32.00
CA ALA A 155 23.74 14.48 -31.21
C ALA A 155 22.90 14.73 -29.94
N PHE A 156 23.56 15.17 -28.86
CA PHE A 156 22.90 15.63 -27.64
C PHE A 156 23.75 16.70 -26.96
N ASP A 157 23.26 17.94 -26.89
CA ASP A 157 23.95 19.06 -26.23
C ASP A 157 23.34 19.34 -24.85
N ARG A 158 23.96 18.77 -23.83
CA ARG A 158 23.59 18.94 -22.41
C ARG A 158 23.67 20.41 -21.98
N GLU A 159 24.63 21.19 -22.47
CA GLU A 159 24.81 22.57 -22.03
C GLU A 159 23.75 23.49 -22.63
N ALA A 160 23.37 23.26 -23.89
CA ALA A 160 22.22 23.95 -24.50
C ALA A 160 20.94 23.66 -23.72
N LEU A 161 20.72 22.40 -23.37
CA LEU A 161 19.57 21.97 -22.58
C LEU A 161 19.57 22.57 -21.16
N ASP A 162 20.71 22.58 -20.47
CA ASP A 162 20.82 23.23 -19.16
C ASP A 162 20.51 24.74 -19.22
N ARG A 163 20.96 25.44 -20.27
CA ARG A 163 20.63 26.87 -20.48
C ARG A 163 19.13 27.08 -20.68
N GLN A 164 18.49 26.15 -21.39
CA GLN A 164 17.05 26.13 -21.65
C GLN A 164 16.22 25.80 -20.41
N LEU A 165 16.74 25.00 -19.48
CA LEU A 165 16.09 24.66 -18.21
C LEU A 165 16.32 25.73 -17.13
N ALA A 166 17.41 26.50 -17.23
CA ALA A 166 17.77 27.52 -16.22
C ALA A 166 16.74 28.65 -16.07
N VAL A 167 15.89 28.87 -17.07
CA VAL A 167 14.81 29.88 -17.01
C VAL A 167 13.56 29.38 -16.25
N LEU A 168 13.55 28.11 -15.83
CA LEU A 168 12.45 27.53 -15.06
C LEU A 168 12.65 27.79 -13.57
N GLU A 169 11.61 28.34 -12.93
CA GLU A 169 11.57 28.53 -11.48
C GLU A 169 10.54 27.56 -10.88
N PRO A 170 10.96 26.45 -10.25
CA PRO A 170 10.05 25.54 -9.59
C PRO A 170 9.35 26.24 -8.43
N ARG A 171 8.01 26.19 -8.41
CA ARG A 171 7.24 26.67 -7.26
C ARG A 171 7.59 25.80 -6.04
N PRO A 172 7.88 26.38 -4.86
CA PRO A 172 8.01 25.60 -3.65
C PRO A 172 6.68 24.92 -3.33
N ALA A 173 6.74 23.69 -2.80
CA ALA A 173 5.59 23.09 -2.15
C ALA A 173 5.06 24.09 -1.12
N THR A 174 3.81 24.52 -1.28
CA THR A 174 3.14 25.27 -0.23
C THR A 174 3.08 24.34 0.97
N ALA A 175 3.85 24.65 2.01
CA ALA A 175 3.66 24.07 3.34
C ALA A 175 2.31 24.55 3.88
N GLY A 176 1.24 24.00 3.33
CA GLY A 176 -0.05 23.93 3.97
C GLY A 176 0.00 22.68 4.83
N ALA A 177 0.04 22.87 6.15
CA ALA A 177 -0.51 21.87 7.05
C ALA A 177 -1.84 21.40 6.47
N ALA A 178 -2.14 20.10 6.60
CA ALA A 178 -3.48 19.57 6.47
C ALA A 178 -4.39 20.29 7.49
N SER A 179 -4.82 21.49 7.13
CA SER A 179 -6.03 22.08 7.65
C SER A 179 -7.12 21.33 6.90
N ARG A 180 -7.80 20.41 7.60
CA ARG A 180 -9.17 19.98 7.26
C ARG A 180 -9.97 21.25 6.93
N SER A 181 -10.03 21.56 5.64
CA SER A 181 -10.89 22.61 5.12
C SER A 181 -12.26 21.96 5.05
N THR A 182 -13.07 22.17 6.09
CA THR A 182 -14.52 22.04 5.99
C THR A 182 -15.01 23.00 4.91
N LYS A 183 -14.98 22.54 3.65
CA LYS A 183 -15.72 23.18 2.58
C LYS A 183 -17.18 22.94 2.90
N ALA A 184 -17.87 24.01 3.30
CA ALA A 184 -19.32 24.04 3.29
C ALA A 184 -19.80 23.65 1.88
N VAL A 185 -20.51 22.53 1.79
CA VAL A 185 -21.17 22.04 0.58
C VAL A 185 -22.25 23.05 0.20
N PRO A 186 -22.30 23.55 -1.06
CA PRO A 186 -23.43 24.33 -1.52
C PRO A 186 -24.62 23.42 -1.81
N ASP A 187 -25.72 23.67 -1.10
CA ASP A 187 -27.12 23.31 -1.37
C ASP A 187 -27.40 22.17 -2.38
N GLY A 188 -27.56 20.97 -1.81
CA GLY A 188 -28.61 19.99 -2.08
C GLY A 188 -29.08 19.74 -3.53
N GLN A 189 -28.59 18.65 -4.13
CA GLN A 189 -29.33 17.94 -5.16
C GLN A 189 -30.38 17.01 -4.52
N ARG A 190 -31.62 17.08 -5.00
CA ARG A 190 -32.74 16.29 -4.49
C ARG A 190 -32.71 14.86 -5.03
N CYS A 191 -32.66 13.89 -4.13
CA CYS A 191 -32.90 12.47 -4.42
C CYS A 191 -34.38 12.22 -4.81
N SER A 192 -34.62 11.16 -5.57
CA SER A 192 -35.93 10.79 -6.12
C SER A 192 -36.99 10.39 -5.08
N CYS A 193 -36.60 10.16 -3.82
CA CYS A 193 -37.48 9.86 -2.69
C CYS A 193 -38.07 11.12 -2.01
N GLY A 194 -37.52 12.32 -2.27
CA GLY A 194 -38.04 13.59 -1.77
C GLY A 194 -37.53 14.03 -0.38
N GLU A 195 -36.61 13.30 0.24
CA GLU A 195 -35.91 13.71 1.47
C GLU A 195 -34.45 14.13 1.17
N ILE A 196 -33.89 14.95 2.06
CA ILE A 196 -32.49 15.39 2.03
C ILE A 196 -31.74 14.39 2.89
N HIS A 197 -30.86 13.60 2.29
CA HIS A 197 -29.90 12.76 3.01
C HIS A 197 -28.61 13.57 3.13
N ASP A 198 -28.03 13.60 4.34
CA ASP A 198 -26.63 13.95 4.50
C ASP A 198 -25.85 12.75 3.94
N ASP A 199 -25.09 12.94 2.86
CA ASP A 199 -24.13 11.95 2.39
C ASP A 199 -23.01 11.92 3.46
N GLU A 200 -23.19 11.09 4.49
CA GLU A 200 -22.07 10.58 5.28
C GLU A 200 -21.47 9.45 4.43
N ASP A 201 -20.44 9.79 3.67
CA ASP A 201 -19.56 8.79 3.07
C ASP A 201 -19.10 7.83 4.18
N LEU A 202 -19.21 6.53 3.92
CA LEU A 202 -18.84 5.47 4.87
C LEU A 202 -17.31 5.45 5.02
N ASP A 203 -16.78 6.38 5.81
CA ASP A 203 -15.39 6.37 6.27
C ASP A 203 -15.21 5.19 7.25
N VAL A 204 -15.00 3.99 6.71
CA VAL A 204 -14.54 2.85 7.51
C VAL A 204 -13.09 3.15 7.89
N GLU A 205 -12.90 3.85 9.02
CA GLU A 205 -11.58 4.12 9.60
C GLU A 205 -10.99 2.78 10.06
N PHE A 206 -10.27 2.10 9.17
CA PHE A 206 -9.72 0.79 9.50
C PHE A 206 -8.66 0.94 10.59
N ALA A 207 -8.68 0.04 11.58
CA ALA A 207 -7.64 -0.07 12.60
C ALA A 207 -6.22 -0.15 11.97
N PRO A 208 -5.14 0.17 12.69
CA PRO A 208 -3.77 -0.03 12.20
C PRO A 208 -3.49 -1.51 11.88
N VAL A 209 -2.72 -1.78 10.82
CA VAL A 209 -2.42 -3.14 10.35
C VAL A 209 -1.45 -3.84 11.28
N HIS A 210 -1.76 -5.06 11.71
CA HIS A 210 -0.89 -5.83 12.58
C HIS A 210 0.40 -6.25 11.86
N PRO A 211 1.58 -6.01 12.47
CA PRO A 211 2.86 -6.34 11.87
C PRO A 211 3.15 -7.84 11.97
N VAL A 212 3.81 -8.38 10.94
CA VAL A 212 4.09 -9.82 10.84
C VAL A 212 5.56 -10.12 10.56
N SER A 213 5.98 -11.35 10.81
CA SER A 213 7.33 -11.81 10.43
C SER A 213 7.32 -12.40 9.02
N LEU A 214 8.43 -12.24 8.29
CA LEU A 214 8.64 -12.93 7.02
C LEU A 214 9.67 -14.05 7.17
N ALA A 215 9.48 -15.12 6.39
CA ALA A 215 10.51 -16.13 6.21
C ALA A 215 11.73 -15.55 5.46
N PRO A 216 12.93 -16.14 5.61
CA PRO A 216 14.12 -15.70 4.89
C PRO A 216 13.91 -15.71 3.37
N LEU A 217 14.40 -14.67 2.68
CA LEU A 217 14.27 -14.53 1.22
C LEU A 217 14.73 -15.76 0.43
N ALA A 218 15.76 -16.46 0.90
CA ALA A 218 16.25 -17.68 0.27
C ALA A 218 15.23 -18.84 0.33
N ASP A 219 14.51 -18.97 1.45
CA ASP A 219 13.47 -19.98 1.63
C ASP A 219 12.23 -19.61 0.80
N LEU A 220 11.90 -18.32 0.73
CA LEU A 220 10.83 -17.80 -0.13
C LEU A 220 11.14 -18.04 -1.62
N ALA A 221 12.36 -17.75 -2.08
CA ALA A 221 12.78 -18.01 -3.45
C ALA A 221 12.76 -19.52 -3.78
N ALA A 222 13.14 -20.37 -2.82
CA ALA A 222 13.03 -21.82 -2.98
C ALA A 222 11.57 -22.26 -3.12
N ALA A 223 10.67 -21.76 -2.27
CA ALA A 223 9.23 -22.05 -2.34
C ALA A 223 8.61 -21.55 -3.65
N ALA A 224 8.94 -20.33 -4.09
CA ALA A 224 8.49 -19.75 -5.36
C ALA A 224 8.88 -20.61 -6.56
N ARG A 225 10.07 -21.22 -6.53
CA ARG A 225 10.55 -22.13 -7.58
C ARG A 225 9.74 -23.43 -7.67
N GLU A 226 9.12 -23.86 -6.57
CA GLU A 226 8.29 -25.07 -6.53
C GLU A 226 6.87 -24.84 -7.07
N VAL A 227 6.48 -23.58 -7.28
CA VAL A 227 5.20 -23.24 -7.90
C VAL A 227 5.19 -23.74 -9.35
N PRO A 228 4.19 -24.57 -9.77
CA PRO A 228 4.21 -25.24 -11.07
C PRO A 228 4.40 -24.29 -12.26
N LEU A 229 3.69 -23.16 -12.27
CA LEU A 229 3.77 -22.15 -13.33
C LEU A 229 5.18 -21.53 -13.42
N ILE A 230 5.77 -21.16 -12.27
CA ILE A 230 7.12 -20.58 -12.20
C ILE A 230 8.17 -21.60 -12.62
N ALA A 231 8.06 -22.84 -12.13
CA ALA A 231 8.95 -23.93 -12.50
C ALA A 231 8.92 -24.20 -14.02
N ALA A 232 7.73 -24.21 -14.62
CA ALA A 232 7.54 -24.38 -16.06
C ALA A 232 8.15 -23.22 -16.86
N THR A 233 7.92 -21.98 -16.41
CA THR A 233 8.46 -20.75 -16.99
C THR A 233 9.99 -20.76 -17.02
N LEU A 234 10.62 -21.09 -15.89
CA LEU A 234 12.09 -21.19 -15.80
C LEU A 234 12.66 -22.31 -16.68
N ARG A 235 11.98 -23.47 -16.77
CA ARG A 235 12.37 -24.56 -17.67
C ARG A 235 12.28 -24.14 -19.13
N LEU A 236 11.21 -23.43 -19.52
CA LEU A 236 11.01 -22.92 -20.88
C LEU A 236 12.06 -21.86 -21.25
N ALA A 237 12.36 -20.93 -20.35
CA ALA A 237 13.38 -19.92 -20.58
C ALA A 237 14.77 -20.56 -20.77
N HIS A 238 15.12 -21.55 -19.95
CA HIS A 238 16.35 -22.32 -20.11
C HIS A 238 16.37 -23.12 -21.42
N TRP A 239 15.24 -23.71 -21.81
CA TRP A 239 15.10 -24.44 -23.07
C TRP A 239 15.31 -23.56 -24.30
N CYS A 240 15.16 -22.24 -24.18
CA CYS A 240 15.37 -21.28 -25.26
C CYS A 240 16.84 -20.95 -25.54
N ARG A 241 17.81 -21.48 -24.79
CA ARG A 241 19.27 -21.20 -24.93
C ARG A 241 19.81 -21.34 -26.35
N ASP A 242 19.33 -22.34 -27.09
CA ASP A 242 19.78 -22.61 -28.47
C ASP A 242 19.10 -21.73 -29.52
N GLY A 243 18.21 -20.83 -29.11
CA GLY A 243 17.37 -20.03 -30.00
C GLY A 243 16.17 -20.83 -30.53
N ARG A 244 14.95 -20.36 -30.27
CA ARG A 244 13.70 -21.03 -30.71
C ARG A 244 12.94 -20.15 -31.67
N ALA A 245 12.56 -20.69 -32.82
CA ALA A 245 11.84 -19.92 -33.83
C ALA A 245 10.40 -19.65 -33.38
N VAL A 246 10.00 -18.39 -33.40
CA VAL A 246 8.63 -17.94 -33.12
C VAL A 246 7.89 -17.56 -34.40
N THR A 247 6.59 -17.38 -34.28
CA THR A 247 5.71 -16.82 -35.31
C THR A 247 5.76 -15.30 -35.26
N SER A 248 5.08 -14.61 -36.18
CA SER A 248 4.95 -13.14 -36.16
C SER A 248 4.06 -12.61 -35.03
N ARG A 249 3.42 -13.50 -34.25
CA ARG A 249 2.67 -13.16 -33.04
C ARG A 249 3.44 -13.54 -31.77
N ASP A 250 4.75 -13.73 -31.89
CA ASP A 250 5.65 -14.05 -30.78
C ASP A 250 5.35 -15.36 -30.04
N VAL A 251 4.48 -16.21 -30.61
CA VAL A 251 4.21 -17.57 -30.14
C VAL A 251 5.20 -18.55 -30.77
N LEU A 252 5.65 -19.57 -30.04
CA LEU A 252 6.42 -20.68 -30.59
C LEU A 252 5.74 -21.30 -31.82
N LYS A 253 6.55 -21.72 -32.81
CA LYS A 253 6.01 -22.48 -33.94
C LYS A 253 5.40 -23.80 -33.44
N PRO A 254 4.26 -24.27 -34.00
CA PRO A 254 3.55 -25.45 -33.48
C PRO A 254 4.42 -26.70 -33.30
N ALA A 255 5.37 -26.95 -34.20
CA ALA A 255 6.31 -28.07 -34.07
C ALA A 255 7.24 -27.94 -32.86
N LEU A 256 7.72 -26.72 -32.57
CA LEU A 256 8.55 -26.43 -31.41
C LEU A 256 7.73 -26.43 -30.11
N GLY A 257 6.48 -25.94 -30.12
CA GLY A 257 5.63 -26.02 -28.93
C GLY A 257 5.31 -27.46 -28.54
N ARG A 258 5.03 -28.35 -29.50
CA ARG A 258 4.87 -29.79 -29.21
C ARG A 258 6.13 -30.39 -28.58
N LEU A 259 7.29 -30.02 -29.12
CA LEU A 259 8.58 -30.49 -28.61
C LEU A 259 8.82 -29.99 -27.18
N ALA A 260 8.55 -28.71 -26.91
CA ALA A 260 8.69 -28.12 -25.58
C ALA A 260 7.78 -28.82 -24.55
N VAL A 261 6.52 -29.05 -24.88
CA VAL A 261 5.57 -29.76 -24.00
C VAL A 261 6.07 -31.16 -23.65
N GLN A 262 6.63 -31.89 -24.62
CA GLN A 262 7.17 -33.24 -24.40
C GLN A 262 8.49 -33.22 -23.60
N GLU A 263 9.48 -32.44 -24.04
CA GLU A 263 10.83 -32.41 -23.45
C GLU A 263 10.87 -31.82 -22.04
N LEU A 264 10.01 -30.84 -21.76
CA LEU A 264 9.93 -30.17 -20.45
C LEU A 264 8.82 -30.76 -19.56
N GLU A 265 8.18 -31.82 -20.03
CA GLU A 265 7.09 -32.53 -19.36
C GLU A 265 5.95 -31.60 -18.88
N LEU A 266 5.66 -30.53 -19.63
CA LEU A 266 4.63 -29.54 -19.27
C LEU A 266 3.23 -30.18 -19.18
N TRP A 267 3.01 -31.25 -19.93
CA TRP A 267 1.77 -32.05 -19.88
C TRP A 267 1.49 -32.67 -18.51
N SER A 268 2.47 -32.78 -17.61
CA SER A 268 2.29 -33.42 -16.30
C SER A 268 1.44 -32.60 -15.34
N GLN A 269 1.38 -31.28 -15.57
CA GLN A 269 0.61 -30.32 -14.77
C GLN A 269 -0.71 -29.92 -15.45
N ASP A 270 -1.03 -30.53 -16.60
CA ASP A 270 -2.23 -30.25 -17.37
C ASP A 270 -3.29 -31.33 -17.07
N ASP A 271 -4.47 -30.92 -16.63
CA ASP A 271 -5.53 -31.85 -16.22
C ASP A 271 -6.00 -32.76 -17.37
N GLU A 272 -6.04 -32.26 -18.61
CA GLU A 272 -6.41 -33.06 -19.78
C GLU A 272 -5.24 -34.00 -20.15
N LEU A 273 -4.05 -33.44 -20.38
CA LEU A 273 -2.93 -34.19 -20.97
C LEU A 273 -2.29 -35.18 -19.99
N SER A 274 -2.32 -34.91 -18.69
CA SER A 274 -1.75 -35.79 -17.66
C SER A 274 -2.48 -37.14 -17.59
N THR A 275 -3.80 -37.15 -17.84
CA THR A 275 -4.65 -38.35 -17.79
C THR A 275 -4.57 -39.21 -19.04
N LEU A 276 -4.13 -38.64 -20.17
CA LEU A 276 -4.00 -39.36 -21.45
C LEU A 276 -2.81 -40.31 -21.48
N ARG A 277 -2.97 -41.44 -22.17
CA ARG A 277 -1.83 -42.34 -22.46
C ARG A 277 -0.87 -41.67 -23.45
N PRO A 278 0.43 -42.03 -23.45
CA PRO A 278 1.43 -41.37 -24.30
C PRO A 278 1.04 -41.26 -25.79
N ALA A 279 0.51 -42.33 -26.39
CA ALA A 279 0.08 -42.31 -27.80
C ALA A 279 -1.12 -41.41 -28.08
N GLU A 280 -2.05 -41.28 -27.12
CA GLU A 280 -3.23 -40.39 -27.23
C GLU A 280 -2.81 -38.92 -27.08
N ARG A 281 -1.87 -38.66 -26.16
CA ARG A 281 -1.26 -37.34 -25.97
C ARG A 281 -0.52 -36.88 -27.22
N ASP A 282 0.29 -37.75 -27.83
CA ASP A 282 1.00 -37.43 -29.08
C ASP A 282 0.03 -37.13 -30.22
N GLN A 283 -1.10 -37.84 -30.29
CA GLN A 283 -2.15 -37.57 -31.26
C GLN A 283 -2.85 -36.22 -31.00
N ARG A 284 -3.14 -35.89 -29.74
CA ARG A 284 -3.72 -34.61 -29.33
C ARG A 284 -2.81 -33.44 -29.68
N LEU A 285 -1.53 -33.55 -29.32
CA LEU A 285 -0.49 -32.57 -29.66
C LEU A 285 -0.31 -32.47 -31.18
N GLY A 286 -0.35 -33.59 -31.91
CA GLY A 286 -0.24 -33.61 -33.37
C GLY A 286 -1.32 -32.81 -34.12
N ARG A 287 -2.48 -32.57 -33.49
CA ARG A 287 -3.59 -31.76 -34.04
C ARG A 287 -3.50 -30.26 -33.71
N LEU A 288 -2.47 -29.84 -32.98
CA LEU A 288 -2.27 -28.47 -32.54
C LEU A 288 -2.12 -27.50 -33.73
N ARG A 289 -2.92 -26.41 -33.72
CA ARG A 289 -2.89 -25.37 -34.75
C ARG A 289 -1.93 -24.24 -34.37
N SER A 290 -2.00 -23.80 -33.12
CA SER A 290 -1.12 -22.80 -32.51
C SER A 290 -0.55 -23.32 -31.20
N SER A 291 0.69 -22.95 -30.89
CA SER A 291 1.26 -23.26 -29.57
C SER A 291 0.55 -22.54 -28.42
N GLY A 292 -0.16 -21.43 -28.70
CA GLY A 292 -0.99 -20.74 -27.71
C GLY A 292 -2.34 -21.40 -27.45
N ASP A 293 -2.69 -22.49 -28.15
CA ASP A 293 -3.93 -23.24 -27.87
C ASP A 293 -3.76 -24.23 -26.69
N LEU A 294 -2.61 -24.26 -26.02
CA LEU A 294 -2.27 -25.15 -24.91
C LEU A 294 -1.95 -24.34 -23.66
N PRO A 295 -2.85 -24.25 -22.67
CA PRO A 295 -2.61 -23.48 -21.43
C PRO A 295 -1.29 -23.87 -20.74
N CYS A 296 -1.00 -25.17 -20.62
CA CYS A 296 0.24 -25.67 -20.02
C CYS A 296 1.55 -25.22 -20.74
N LEU A 297 1.46 -24.64 -21.93
CA LEU A 297 2.57 -23.98 -22.63
C LEU A 297 2.37 -22.47 -22.74
N ASP A 298 1.16 -22.00 -23.02
CA ASP A 298 0.87 -20.59 -23.28
C ASP A 298 1.08 -19.73 -22.02
N ASP A 299 0.56 -20.16 -20.87
CA ASP A 299 0.67 -19.41 -19.62
C ASP A 299 2.13 -19.21 -19.19
N PRO A 300 2.97 -20.27 -19.08
CA PRO A 300 4.38 -20.08 -18.75
C PRO A 300 5.19 -19.41 -19.87
N TRP A 301 4.75 -19.47 -21.13
CA TRP A 301 5.38 -18.73 -22.23
C TRP A 301 5.11 -17.23 -22.13
N ARG A 302 3.85 -16.84 -21.90
CA ARG A 302 3.44 -15.45 -21.71
C ARG A 302 4.12 -14.85 -20.47
N LEU A 303 4.16 -15.59 -19.38
CA LEU A 303 4.86 -15.15 -18.17
C LEU A 303 6.37 -14.97 -18.43
N ALA A 304 7.00 -15.89 -19.18
CA ALA A 304 8.42 -15.77 -19.52
C ALA A 304 8.74 -14.52 -20.37
N LEU A 305 7.83 -14.12 -21.27
CA LEU A 305 7.97 -12.89 -22.04
C LEU A 305 7.69 -11.65 -21.19
N TYR A 306 6.64 -11.68 -20.38
CA TYR A 306 6.25 -10.56 -19.51
C TYR A 306 7.33 -10.23 -18.47
N THR A 307 8.04 -11.24 -17.97
CA THR A 307 9.11 -11.09 -16.97
C THR A 307 10.50 -11.00 -17.58
N ASP A 308 10.60 -10.81 -18.91
CA ASP A 308 11.86 -10.73 -19.67
C ASP A 308 12.80 -11.94 -19.50
N LEU A 309 12.33 -13.07 -18.97
CA LEU A 309 13.08 -14.33 -18.91
C LEU A 309 13.34 -14.91 -20.31
N VAL A 310 12.49 -14.58 -21.27
CA VAL A 310 12.67 -14.86 -22.70
C VAL A 310 12.54 -13.56 -23.48
N GLN A 311 13.49 -13.31 -24.37
CA GLN A 311 13.47 -12.17 -25.27
C GLN A 311 13.41 -12.65 -26.72
N ILE A 312 12.62 -11.96 -27.53
CA ILE A 312 12.45 -12.27 -28.96
C ILE A 312 13.17 -11.23 -29.80
N GLY A 313 14.14 -11.69 -30.59
CA GLY A 313 14.86 -10.86 -31.56
C GLY A 313 14.88 -11.53 -32.93
N ALA A 314 14.50 -10.80 -33.98
CA ALA A 314 14.47 -11.29 -35.36
C ALA A 314 13.71 -12.64 -35.53
N GLY A 315 12.56 -12.79 -34.85
CA GLY A 315 11.74 -14.00 -34.89
C GLY A 315 12.36 -15.22 -34.19
N THR A 316 13.35 -15.01 -33.33
CA THR A 316 14.00 -16.06 -32.52
C THR A 316 13.93 -15.67 -31.04
N ALA A 317 13.35 -16.55 -30.23
CA ALA A 317 13.33 -16.45 -28.79
C ALA A 317 14.64 -16.97 -28.18
N ARG A 318 15.19 -16.24 -27.21
CA ARG A 318 16.41 -16.57 -26.46
C ARG A 318 16.18 -16.28 -24.98
N PRO A 319 16.98 -16.85 -24.05
CA PRO A 319 16.91 -16.47 -22.65
C PRO A 319 17.27 -15.00 -22.51
N GLY A 320 16.51 -14.28 -21.69
CA GLY A 320 16.83 -12.90 -21.32
C GLY A 320 18.00 -12.83 -20.36
N THR A 321 18.42 -11.60 -20.07
CA THR A 321 19.55 -11.31 -19.16
C THR A 321 19.24 -11.66 -17.71
N ASP A 322 17.96 -11.68 -17.36
CA ASP A 322 17.49 -11.75 -15.98
C ASP A 322 17.12 -13.19 -15.59
N LEU A 323 17.54 -14.18 -16.40
CA LEU A 323 17.30 -15.59 -16.10
C LEU A 323 18.04 -16.03 -14.84
N PRO A 324 17.32 -16.44 -13.76
CA PRO A 324 17.96 -16.80 -12.51
C PRO A 324 18.91 -18.00 -12.66
N ALA A 325 20.14 -17.86 -12.16
CA ALA A 325 21.21 -18.83 -12.38
C ALA A 325 21.23 -19.97 -11.36
N THR A 326 20.73 -19.74 -10.15
CA THR A 326 20.76 -20.70 -9.03
C THR A 326 19.41 -20.84 -8.33
N ALA A 327 19.29 -21.81 -7.41
CA ALA A 327 18.04 -22.10 -6.71
C ALA A 327 17.65 -21.04 -5.65
N GLY A 328 18.62 -20.31 -5.10
CA GLY A 328 18.39 -19.22 -4.13
C GLY A 328 18.53 -17.83 -4.75
N ASP A 329 18.36 -17.74 -6.07
CA ASP A 329 18.43 -16.48 -6.79
C ASP A 329 17.13 -15.70 -6.55
N GLU A 330 17.25 -14.53 -5.92
CA GLU A 330 16.12 -13.65 -5.56
C GLU A 330 15.29 -13.25 -6.78
N GLY A 331 15.86 -13.30 -8.00
CA GLY A 331 15.10 -13.07 -9.23
C GLY A 331 13.94 -14.05 -9.46
N VAL A 332 13.98 -15.26 -8.87
CA VAL A 332 12.83 -16.19 -8.92
C VAL A 332 11.65 -15.64 -8.13
N LEU A 333 11.91 -15.00 -6.98
CA LEU A 333 10.87 -14.43 -6.14
C LEU A 333 10.21 -13.24 -6.84
N GLU A 334 10.99 -12.40 -7.52
CA GLU A 334 10.46 -11.28 -8.32
C GLU A 334 9.55 -11.75 -9.46
N VAL A 335 9.93 -12.84 -10.16
CA VAL A 335 9.09 -13.45 -11.20
C VAL A 335 7.77 -13.96 -10.62
N TRP A 336 7.82 -14.59 -9.44
CA TRP A 336 6.61 -15.06 -8.76
C TRP A 336 5.70 -13.91 -8.31
N CYS A 337 6.27 -12.85 -7.72
CA CYS A 337 5.51 -11.66 -7.32
C CYS A 337 4.80 -11.03 -8.51
N ARG A 338 5.49 -10.82 -9.63
CA ARG A 338 4.87 -10.28 -10.85
C ARG A 338 3.77 -11.16 -11.43
N ALA A 339 3.86 -12.47 -11.22
CA ALA A 339 2.86 -13.41 -11.72
C ALA A 339 1.57 -13.36 -10.88
N ILE A 340 1.71 -13.32 -9.55
CA ILE A 340 0.55 -13.28 -8.65
C ILE A 340 -0.10 -11.90 -8.57
N ASP A 341 0.68 -10.81 -8.68
CA ASP A 341 0.23 -9.43 -8.60
C ASP A 341 -0.95 -9.12 -9.53
N GLY A 342 -0.84 -9.50 -10.81
CA GLY A 342 -1.92 -9.31 -11.78
C GLY A 342 -3.20 -10.13 -11.48
N GLU A 343 -3.07 -11.27 -10.78
CA GLU A 343 -4.22 -12.07 -10.37
C GLU A 343 -4.88 -11.52 -9.10
N LEU A 344 -4.08 -10.94 -8.18
CA LEU A 344 -4.59 -10.24 -7.00
C LEU A 344 -5.34 -8.96 -7.38
N ALA A 345 -4.80 -8.17 -8.31
CA ALA A 345 -5.48 -6.99 -8.84
C ALA A 345 -6.81 -7.33 -9.53
N ALA A 346 -6.94 -8.54 -10.09
CA ALA A 346 -8.17 -8.99 -10.72
C ALA A 346 -9.25 -9.47 -9.71
N LEU A 347 -8.96 -9.53 -8.41
CA LEU A 347 -9.96 -9.95 -7.40
C LEU A 347 -11.10 -8.94 -7.24
N ASP A 348 -10.86 -7.65 -7.52
CA ASP A 348 -11.89 -6.60 -7.52
C ASP A 348 -12.67 -6.51 -8.85
N ASP A 349 -12.32 -7.34 -9.86
CA ASP A 349 -13.07 -7.41 -11.12
C ASP A 349 -14.40 -8.15 -10.94
N LEU A 350 -15.41 -7.38 -10.54
CA LEU A 350 -16.76 -7.87 -10.25
C LEU A 350 -17.50 -8.43 -11.47
N GLU A 351 -17.10 -8.10 -12.70
CA GLU A 351 -17.65 -8.76 -13.90
C GLU A 351 -17.25 -10.24 -13.93
N ARG A 352 -16.04 -10.58 -13.48
CA ARG A 352 -15.58 -11.96 -13.30
C ARG A 352 -16.27 -12.65 -12.12
N LEU A 353 -16.78 -11.89 -11.16
CA LEU A 353 -17.59 -12.38 -10.04
C LEU A 353 -19.09 -12.54 -10.39
N GLY A 354 -19.51 -12.14 -11.61
CA GLY A 354 -20.87 -12.32 -12.11
C GLY A 354 -21.88 -11.27 -11.64
N LEU A 355 -21.41 -10.10 -11.18
CA LEU A 355 -22.25 -9.06 -10.60
C LEU A 355 -22.35 -7.81 -11.48
N PRO A 356 -23.53 -7.16 -11.58
CA PRO A 356 -23.68 -5.95 -12.37
C PRO A 356 -22.93 -4.76 -11.73
N PRO A 357 -22.16 -3.96 -12.51
CA PRO A 357 -21.38 -2.81 -12.02
C PRO A 357 -22.18 -1.75 -11.24
N VAL A 358 -23.51 -1.73 -11.42
CA VAL A 358 -24.43 -0.79 -10.76
C VAL A 358 -24.53 -0.98 -9.24
N LEU A 359 -24.17 -2.17 -8.72
CA LEU A 359 -24.28 -2.47 -7.28
C LEU A 359 -23.31 -1.65 -6.42
N LEU A 360 -22.08 -1.44 -6.88
CA LEU A 360 -21.09 -0.61 -6.17
C LEU A 360 -21.54 0.85 -6.11
N ALA A 361 -22.01 1.38 -7.24
CA ALA A 361 -22.54 2.74 -7.32
C ALA A 361 -23.77 2.96 -6.42
N ALA A 362 -24.55 1.90 -6.17
CA ALA A 362 -25.74 1.94 -5.32
C ALA A 362 -25.42 1.81 -3.82
N LEU A 363 -24.24 1.26 -3.46
CA LEU A 363 -23.82 1.05 -2.06
C LEU A 363 -23.03 2.21 -1.46
N GLY A 364 -22.71 3.25 -2.23
CA GLY A 364 -21.96 4.42 -1.73
C GLY A 364 -20.54 4.09 -1.22
N MET A 365 -20.07 2.85 -1.36
CA MET A 365 -18.74 2.43 -0.90
C MET A 365 -17.68 2.84 -1.91
N ARG A 366 -17.41 4.15 -1.92
CA ARG A 366 -16.19 4.73 -2.47
C ARG A 366 -15.38 5.17 -1.25
N SER A 367 -14.39 4.38 -0.84
CA SER A 367 -13.38 4.92 0.07
C SER A 367 -12.69 6.07 -0.68
N GLU A 368 -12.58 7.23 -0.04
CA GLU A 368 -11.81 8.36 -0.59
C GLU A 368 -10.32 7.99 -0.82
N ASP A 369 -9.88 6.86 -0.24
CA ASP A 369 -8.52 6.32 -0.32
C ASP A 369 -8.29 5.28 -1.46
N GLY A 370 -9.34 4.76 -2.10
CA GLY A 370 -9.19 3.87 -3.26
C GLY A 370 -8.99 2.37 -2.98
N ASP A 371 -9.06 1.94 -1.71
CA ASP A 371 -8.94 0.52 -1.36
C ASP A 371 -10.20 -0.27 -1.76
N GLY A 372 -10.07 -1.18 -2.72
CA GLY A 372 -11.14 -2.10 -3.13
C GLY A 372 -11.51 -3.13 -2.05
N LEU A 373 -12.60 -3.89 -2.26
CA LEU A 373 -13.02 -4.91 -1.30
C LEU A 373 -12.01 -6.08 -1.21
N ALA A 374 -11.24 -6.33 -2.27
CA ALA A 374 -10.16 -7.31 -2.25
C ALA A 374 -9.02 -6.90 -1.33
N ALA A 375 -8.66 -5.61 -1.30
CA ALA A 375 -7.66 -5.09 -0.37
C ALA A 375 -8.03 -5.38 1.09
N ALA A 376 -9.29 -5.20 1.48
CA ALA A 376 -9.76 -5.53 2.83
C ALA A 376 -9.61 -7.03 3.16
N VAL A 377 -9.94 -7.92 2.22
CA VAL A 377 -9.77 -9.38 2.39
C VAL A 377 -8.29 -9.76 2.48
N LEU A 378 -7.46 -9.22 1.60
CA LEU A 378 -6.02 -9.49 1.56
C LEU A 378 -5.31 -8.97 2.79
N ARG A 379 -5.71 -7.79 3.29
CA ARG A 379 -5.24 -7.24 4.56
C ARG A 379 -5.64 -8.14 5.74
N ALA A 380 -6.90 -8.57 5.80
CA ALA A 380 -7.35 -9.50 6.85
C ALA A 380 -6.55 -10.82 6.83
N LEU A 381 -6.26 -11.36 5.64
CA LEU A 381 -5.39 -12.54 5.48
C LEU A 381 -3.95 -12.28 5.91
N TYR A 382 -3.42 -11.09 5.62
CA TYR A 382 -2.08 -10.67 5.98
C TYR A 382 -1.90 -10.55 7.50
N GLU A 383 -2.93 -10.16 8.24
CA GLU A 383 -2.87 -10.00 9.70
C GLU A 383 -3.00 -11.34 10.46
N VAL A 384 -3.48 -12.41 9.82
CA VAL A 384 -3.61 -13.72 10.47
C VAL A 384 -2.24 -14.21 10.93
N PRO A 385 -2.06 -14.67 12.18
CA PRO A 385 -0.79 -15.22 12.66
C PRO A 385 -0.30 -16.42 11.83
N ASP A 386 1.01 -16.63 11.79
CA ASP A 386 1.60 -17.76 11.07
C ASP A 386 1.06 -19.10 11.60
N GLY A 387 0.54 -19.93 10.69
CA GLY A 387 -0.01 -21.24 11.04
C GLY A 387 -1.50 -21.23 11.39
N GLU A 388 -2.14 -20.06 11.51
CA GLU A 388 -3.57 -19.95 11.82
C GLU A 388 -4.45 -19.80 10.57
N TRP A 389 -5.72 -20.19 10.69
CA TRP A 389 -6.70 -20.06 9.63
C TRP A 389 -7.47 -18.76 9.81
N LEU A 390 -7.77 -18.05 8.71
CA LEU A 390 -8.68 -16.92 8.77
C LEU A 390 -10.03 -17.38 9.35
N ASP A 391 -10.56 -16.60 10.29
CA ASP A 391 -11.94 -16.71 10.76
C ASP A 391 -12.78 -15.58 10.16
N PRO A 392 -13.57 -15.84 9.11
CA PRO A 392 -14.32 -14.79 8.46
C PRO A 392 -15.38 -14.16 9.36
N ALA A 393 -15.81 -14.83 10.43
CA ALA A 393 -16.75 -14.23 11.38
C ALA A 393 -16.15 -13.02 12.10
N LEU A 394 -14.87 -13.05 12.46
CA LEU A 394 -14.19 -11.94 13.14
C LEU A 394 -14.07 -10.72 12.22
N PHE A 395 -13.68 -10.94 10.97
CA PHE A 395 -13.58 -9.90 9.96
C PHE A 395 -14.95 -9.30 9.59
N LEU A 396 -15.97 -10.15 9.40
CA LEU A 396 -17.33 -9.71 9.04
C LEU A 396 -18.06 -9.00 10.18
N HIS A 397 -17.74 -9.33 11.44
CA HIS A 397 -18.29 -8.60 12.59
C HIS A 397 -17.77 -7.16 12.67
N ALA A 398 -16.51 -6.90 12.36
CA ALA A 398 -15.95 -5.55 12.35
C ALA A 398 -16.68 -4.60 11.37
N LEU A 399 -17.22 -5.14 10.27
CA LEU A 399 -17.99 -4.37 9.28
C LEU A 399 -19.43 -4.05 9.72
N ARG A 400 -19.96 -4.72 10.75
CA ARG A 400 -21.36 -4.55 11.19
C ARG A 400 -21.55 -3.40 12.17
N ASP A 401 -20.49 -2.93 12.82
CA ASP A 401 -20.63 -1.97 13.91
C ASP A 401 -21.05 -0.57 13.43
N ASP A 402 -20.81 -0.23 12.15
CA ASP A 402 -21.08 1.11 11.58
C ASP A 402 -21.97 1.13 10.32
N VAL A 403 -22.48 -0.01 9.84
CA VAL A 403 -23.22 -0.11 8.56
C VAL A 403 -24.69 -0.54 8.77
N PRO A 404 -25.68 0.07 8.09
CA PRO A 404 -27.06 -0.39 8.11
C PRO A 404 -27.21 -1.88 7.75
N GLU A 405 -28.06 -2.61 8.49
CA GLU A 405 -28.18 -4.09 8.43
C GLU A 405 -28.37 -4.67 7.01
N GLN A 406 -29.02 -3.93 6.10
CA GLN A 406 -29.22 -4.35 4.71
C GLN A 406 -27.99 -4.19 3.82
N GLU A 407 -27.22 -3.12 4.01
CA GLU A 407 -25.98 -2.85 3.26
C GLU A 407 -24.86 -3.76 3.78
N ALA A 408 -24.75 -3.91 5.10
CA ALA A 408 -23.80 -4.80 5.76
C ALA A 408 -23.91 -6.25 5.22
N ARG A 409 -25.15 -6.73 5.01
CA ARG A 409 -25.37 -8.08 4.48
C ARG A 409 -24.94 -8.25 3.01
N LEU A 410 -25.08 -7.21 2.18
CA LEU A 410 -24.63 -7.27 0.79
C LEU A 410 -23.10 -7.23 0.73
N VAL A 411 -22.46 -6.37 1.52
CA VAL A 411 -21.01 -6.28 1.66
C VAL A 411 -20.42 -7.60 2.19
N GLU A 412 -21.06 -8.21 3.20
CA GLU A 412 -20.68 -9.52 3.73
C GLU A 412 -20.68 -10.61 2.65
N LEU A 413 -21.69 -10.66 1.79
CA LEU A 413 -21.75 -11.61 0.68
C LEU A 413 -20.67 -11.35 -0.39
N LEU A 414 -20.37 -10.07 -0.69
CA LEU A 414 -19.32 -9.69 -1.63
C LEU A 414 -17.93 -10.11 -1.13
N LEU A 415 -17.65 -9.84 0.15
CA LEU A 415 -16.38 -10.21 0.77
C LEU A 415 -16.18 -11.72 0.83
N LEU A 416 -17.22 -12.48 1.13
CA LEU A 416 -17.17 -13.95 1.07
C LEU A 416 -16.87 -14.44 -0.35
N ARG A 417 -17.45 -13.81 -1.37
CA ARG A 417 -17.19 -14.18 -2.77
C ARG A 417 -15.75 -13.87 -3.19
N ILE A 418 -15.23 -12.72 -2.77
CA ILE A 418 -13.83 -12.35 -2.98
C ILE A 418 -12.91 -13.33 -2.25
N LEU A 419 -13.25 -13.73 -1.03
CA LEU A 419 -12.49 -14.72 -0.26
C LEU A 419 -12.44 -16.08 -0.96
N ASP A 420 -13.57 -16.56 -1.50
CA ASP A 420 -13.62 -17.81 -2.26
C ASP A 420 -12.77 -17.72 -3.55
N GLN A 421 -12.78 -16.57 -4.23
CA GLN A 421 -11.94 -16.35 -5.42
C GLN A 421 -10.45 -16.26 -5.08
N ALA A 422 -10.11 -15.55 -3.99
CA ALA A 422 -8.76 -15.48 -3.45
C ALA A 422 -8.26 -16.89 -3.08
N ALA A 423 -9.12 -17.79 -2.61
CA ALA A 423 -8.73 -19.17 -2.31
C ALA A 423 -8.22 -19.91 -3.56
N VAL A 424 -8.91 -19.75 -4.69
CA VAL A 424 -8.50 -20.37 -5.96
C VAL A 424 -7.17 -19.80 -6.43
N VAL A 425 -7.07 -18.48 -6.51
CA VAL A 425 -5.87 -17.77 -6.98
C VAL A 425 -4.68 -18.09 -6.07
N LEU A 426 -4.80 -17.88 -4.77
CA LEU A 426 -3.71 -18.07 -3.83
C LEU A 426 -3.27 -19.54 -3.77
N ALA A 427 -4.16 -20.51 -3.90
CA ALA A 427 -3.79 -21.93 -3.94
C ALA A 427 -2.97 -22.29 -5.19
N GLU A 428 -3.34 -21.77 -6.37
CA GLU A 428 -2.63 -22.02 -7.63
C GLU A 428 -1.16 -21.58 -7.57
N TYR A 429 -0.93 -20.43 -6.92
CA TYR A 429 0.41 -19.87 -6.72
C TYR A 429 1.12 -20.40 -5.47
N ARG A 430 0.54 -21.38 -4.76
CA ARG A 430 0.97 -21.88 -3.45
C ARG A 430 1.17 -20.78 -2.40
N ALA A 431 0.46 -19.67 -2.57
CA ALA A 431 0.40 -18.57 -1.63
C ALA A 431 -0.48 -18.89 -0.42
N ALA A 432 -1.47 -19.77 -0.57
CA ALA A 432 -2.31 -20.21 0.55
C ALA A 432 -2.51 -21.72 0.58
N GLU A 433 -2.65 -22.24 1.80
CA GLU A 433 -3.33 -23.51 2.03
C GLU A 433 -4.83 -23.26 2.10
N VAL A 434 -5.60 -24.14 1.45
CA VAL A 434 -7.06 -24.03 1.35
C VAL A 434 -7.69 -25.34 1.82
N GLU A 435 -8.59 -25.23 2.79
CA GLU A 435 -9.47 -26.31 3.22
C GLU A 435 -10.89 -26.03 2.74
N THR A 436 -11.35 -26.76 1.73
CA THR A 436 -12.74 -26.70 1.26
C THR A 436 -13.63 -27.46 2.24
N GLY A 437 -14.69 -26.81 2.73
CA GLY A 437 -15.72 -27.47 3.56
C GLY A 437 -16.42 -28.62 2.83
N PRO A 438 -17.22 -29.45 3.54
CA PRO A 438 -18.03 -30.47 2.89
C PRO A 438 -19.05 -29.79 1.98
N ASP A 439 -18.77 -29.83 0.68
CA ASP A 439 -19.59 -29.46 -0.49
C ASP A 439 -21.05 -29.15 -0.13
N THR A 440 -21.32 -27.95 0.40
CA THR A 440 -22.67 -27.44 0.50
C THR A 440 -23.00 -26.85 -0.86
N GLY A 441 -23.26 -27.72 -1.84
CA GLY A 441 -23.83 -27.37 -3.14
C GLY A 441 -25.24 -26.77 -3.00
N LEU A 442 -25.35 -25.66 -2.28
CA LEU A 442 -26.55 -24.86 -2.12
C LEU A 442 -26.35 -23.57 -2.90
N GLU A 443 -26.73 -23.62 -4.18
CA GLU A 443 -27.49 -22.59 -4.91
C GLU A 443 -27.32 -21.12 -4.43
N ARG A 444 -26.10 -20.61 -4.21
CA ARG A 444 -25.86 -19.18 -3.91
C ARG A 444 -26.16 -18.28 -5.10
N ASP A 445 -26.04 -18.83 -6.32
CA ASP A 445 -26.53 -18.20 -7.55
C ASP A 445 -28.01 -17.81 -7.43
N ASN A 446 -28.84 -18.59 -6.72
CA ASN A 446 -30.26 -18.27 -6.53
C ASN A 446 -30.51 -17.20 -5.44
N ILE A 447 -29.62 -17.04 -4.46
CA ILE A 447 -29.78 -16.06 -3.38
C ILE A 447 -29.42 -14.66 -3.88
N LEU A 448 -28.32 -14.51 -4.64
CA LEU A 448 -27.96 -13.23 -5.26
C LEU A 448 -28.94 -12.84 -6.37
N LEU A 449 -29.41 -13.77 -7.21
CA LEU A 449 -30.47 -13.49 -8.18
C LEU A 449 -31.79 -13.10 -7.48
N GLY A 450 -32.07 -13.68 -6.31
CA GLY A 450 -33.23 -13.34 -5.47
C GLY A 450 -33.13 -11.96 -4.83
N ALA A 451 -31.95 -11.60 -4.30
CA ALA A 451 -31.67 -10.28 -3.71
C ALA A 451 -31.63 -9.17 -4.76
N LEU A 452 -31.03 -9.44 -5.94
CA LEU A 452 -31.01 -8.53 -7.09
C LEU A 452 -32.38 -8.41 -7.75
N GLY A 453 -33.15 -9.50 -7.80
CA GLY A 453 -34.54 -9.50 -8.23
C GLY A 453 -35.45 -8.68 -7.31
N ALA A 454 -35.15 -8.63 -6.01
CA ALA A 454 -35.85 -7.79 -5.04
C ALA A 454 -35.51 -6.29 -5.19
N LEU A 455 -34.27 -5.95 -5.55
CA LEU A 455 -33.84 -4.56 -5.85
C LEU A 455 -34.45 -4.04 -7.16
N GLY A 456 -34.57 -4.88 -8.19
CA GLY A 456 -35.29 -4.54 -9.43
C GLY A 456 -36.81 -4.39 -9.25
N ALA A 457 -37.37 -4.89 -8.13
CA ALA A 457 -38.79 -4.88 -7.82
C ALA A 457 -39.16 -3.87 -6.71
N LEU A 458 -38.41 -2.78 -6.56
CA LEU A 458 -38.69 -1.69 -5.61
C LEU A 458 -39.91 -0.81 -6.01
N GLY A 459 -41.05 -1.48 -6.09
CA GLY A 459 -42.33 -0.96 -5.66
C GLY A 459 -42.86 -1.77 -4.47
N ILE A 460 -42.24 -1.58 -3.29
CA ILE A 460 -42.79 -1.78 -1.92
C ILE A 460 -42.67 -3.18 -1.24
N LYS A 461 -42.08 -3.13 -0.02
CA LYS A 461 -42.20 -3.92 1.24
C LYS A 461 -42.03 -5.44 1.25
N GLY A 462 -41.06 -5.83 2.09
CA GLY A 462 -41.27 -6.82 3.16
C GLY A 462 -40.44 -8.08 3.01
N VAL A 463 -39.28 -8.12 3.67
CA VAL A 463 -38.67 -9.39 4.08
C VAL A 463 -38.66 -9.41 5.60
N THR A 464 -39.75 -9.90 6.16
CA THR A 464 -39.72 -10.51 7.49
C THR A 464 -39.54 -12.01 7.26
N GLU A 465 -38.39 -12.55 7.60
CA GLU A 465 -38.28 -13.81 8.33
C GLU A 465 -36.86 -13.98 8.85
N SER A 466 -36.80 -14.16 10.18
CA SER A 466 -35.63 -14.54 10.95
C SER A 466 -35.08 -15.89 10.48
N SER A 467 -33.89 -15.89 9.90
CA SER A 467 -32.97 -17.03 10.01
C SER A 467 -31.61 -16.49 10.41
N ASP A 468 -31.12 -16.99 11.53
CA ASP A 468 -29.79 -16.81 12.11
C ASP A 468 -28.73 -17.59 11.29
N ASP A 469 -28.84 -17.55 9.96
CA ASP A 469 -27.90 -18.19 9.04
C ASP A 469 -26.85 -17.15 8.62
N THR A 470 -25.82 -17.02 9.45
CA THR A 470 -24.60 -16.31 9.04
C THR A 470 -24.00 -17.05 7.84
N PRO A 471 -23.83 -16.40 6.67
CA PRO A 471 -23.26 -17.06 5.50
C PRO A 471 -21.83 -17.51 5.82
N VAL A 472 -21.58 -18.82 5.76
CA VAL A 472 -20.26 -19.40 6.03
C VAL A 472 -19.44 -19.45 4.73
N PRO A 473 -18.16 -19.06 4.71
CA PRO A 473 -17.27 -19.25 3.56
C PRO A 473 -17.23 -20.73 3.12
N GLU A 474 -17.10 -20.99 1.81
CA GLU A 474 -16.97 -22.38 1.32
C GLU A 474 -15.57 -22.94 1.61
N SER A 475 -14.59 -22.06 1.72
CA SER A 475 -13.19 -22.38 1.95
C SER A 475 -12.63 -21.64 3.16
N ARG A 476 -11.80 -22.33 3.95
CA ARG A 476 -10.92 -21.68 4.92
C ARG A 476 -9.55 -21.50 4.27
N LEU A 477 -8.94 -20.34 4.47
CA LEU A 477 -7.62 -20.01 3.94
C LEU A 477 -6.63 -19.75 5.05
N ARG A 478 -5.38 -20.14 4.80
CA ARG A 478 -4.20 -19.74 5.57
C ARG A 478 -3.07 -19.41 4.62
N LEU A 479 -2.47 -18.23 4.77
CA LEU A 479 -1.31 -17.86 3.97
C LEU A 479 -0.09 -18.76 4.29
N THR A 480 0.61 -19.18 3.26
CA THR A 480 1.97 -19.72 3.38
C THR A 480 2.95 -18.57 3.60
N PRO A 481 4.20 -18.82 4.04
CA PRO A 481 5.20 -17.75 4.13
C PRO A 481 5.43 -17.03 2.78
N LEU A 482 5.33 -17.76 1.68
CA LEU A 482 5.40 -17.20 0.33
C LEU A 482 4.20 -16.31 0.02
N GLY A 483 2.99 -16.74 0.36
CA GLY A 483 1.79 -15.92 0.18
C GLY A 483 1.78 -14.67 1.03
N ARG A 484 2.22 -14.76 2.30
CA ARG A 484 2.36 -13.58 3.17
C ARG A 484 3.29 -12.53 2.55
N TYR A 485 4.41 -12.98 1.96
CA TYR A 485 5.30 -12.09 1.23
C TYR A 485 4.60 -11.46 0.01
N GLY A 486 3.95 -12.26 -0.84
CA GLY A 486 3.28 -11.74 -2.04
C GLY A 486 2.13 -10.78 -1.75
N VAL A 487 1.27 -11.14 -0.79
CA VAL A 487 0.17 -10.28 -0.34
C VAL A 487 0.70 -8.97 0.23
N ARG A 488 1.80 -9.00 0.99
CA ARG A 488 2.46 -7.77 1.47
C ARG A 488 2.90 -6.87 0.32
N GLU A 489 3.63 -7.42 -0.65
CA GLU A 489 4.13 -6.61 -1.78
C GLU A 489 2.97 -6.01 -2.59
N TYR A 490 1.86 -6.74 -2.71
CA TYR A 490 0.62 -6.22 -3.30
C TYR A 490 0.03 -5.08 -2.46
N LEU A 491 -0.20 -5.28 -1.16
CA LEU A 491 -0.76 -4.26 -0.26
C LEU A 491 0.08 -2.97 -0.29
N LEU A 492 1.41 -3.09 -0.28
CA LEU A 492 2.30 -1.93 -0.38
C LEU A 492 2.21 -1.21 -1.73
N THR A 493 1.93 -1.93 -2.81
CA THR A 493 1.73 -1.36 -4.15
C THR A 493 0.43 -0.56 -4.21
N GLU A 494 -0.61 -1.06 -3.53
CA GLU A 494 -1.89 -0.36 -3.34
C GLU A 494 -1.82 0.79 -2.33
N GLY A 495 -0.67 1.01 -1.69
CA GLY A 495 -0.49 2.07 -0.69
C GLY A 495 -0.98 1.71 0.72
N ILE A 496 -1.41 0.46 0.92
CA ILE A 496 -1.90 -0.06 2.20
C ILE A 496 -0.71 -0.44 3.08
N PRO A 497 -0.62 0.08 4.32
CA PRO A 497 0.44 -0.29 5.24
C PRO A 497 0.45 -1.80 5.51
N ALA A 498 1.60 -2.44 5.34
CA ALA A 498 1.80 -3.87 5.65
C ALA A 498 3.12 -4.03 6.42
N PRO A 499 3.14 -3.63 7.71
CA PRO A 499 4.36 -3.49 8.50
C PRO A 499 4.96 -4.85 8.88
N LEU A 500 6.30 -4.89 9.03
CA LEU A 500 6.99 -6.11 9.46
C LEU A 500 7.55 -6.00 10.87
N ILE A 501 7.54 -7.12 11.57
CA ILE A 501 8.33 -7.29 12.80
C ILE A 501 9.81 -7.24 12.43
N GLY A 502 10.53 -6.32 13.07
CA GLY A 502 11.95 -6.04 12.87
C GLY A 502 12.25 -4.82 12.00
N GLU A 503 11.26 -4.19 11.37
CA GLU A 503 11.46 -2.95 10.60
C GLU A 503 11.90 -1.78 11.48
N LEU A 504 11.50 -1.77 12.76
CA LEU A 504 11.91 -0.73 13.70
C LEU A 504 13.27 -1.02 14.33
N ALA A 505 13.94 -2.14 14.01
CA ALA A 505 15.21 -2.51 14.63
C ALA A 505 16.30 -1.41 14.51
N ALA A 506 16.28 -0.64 13.41
CA ALA A 506 17.17 0.50 13.18
C ALA A 506 16.55 1.88 13.50
N ALA A 507 15.26 1.94 13.83
CA ALA A 507 14.53 3.17 14.15
C ALA A 507 15.06 3.83 15.42
N ASP A 508 14.82 5.13 15.57
CA ASP A 508 15.09 5.83 16.82
C ASP A 508 14.07 5.45 17.91
N ALA A 509 14.31 5.90 19.15
CA ALA A 509 13.42 5.57 20.26
C ALA A 509 12.02 6.20 20.10
N PRO A 510 11.84 7.48 19.74
CA PRO A 510 10.50 8.03 19.53
C PRO A 510 9.66 7.24 18.52
N THR A 511 10.21 6.91 17.34
CA THR A 511 9.49 6.13 16.33
C THR A 511 9.10 4.75 16.83
N LEU A 512 9.99 4.05 17.55
CA LEU A 512 9.62 2.77 18.18
C LEU A 512 8.47 2.95 19.17
N LEU A 513 8.59 3.89 20.10
CA LEU A 513 7.66 4.05 21.22
C LEU A 513 6.26 4.47 20.76
N ASP A 514 6.19 5.30 19.72
CA ASP A 514 4.94 5.73 19.11
C ASP A 514 4.28 4.53 18.39
N ALA A 515 5.04 3.72 17.65
CA ALA A 515 4.52 2.54 16.94
C ALA A 515 4.05 1.41 17.88
N LEU A 516 4.72 1.20 19.01
CA LEU A 516 4.37 0.12 19.95
C LEU A 516 2.96 0.24 20.56
N LEU A 517 2.32 1.42 20.48
CA LEU A 517 0.95 1.61 20.95
C LEU A 517 -0.08 0.83 20.12
N ASP A 518 0.26 0.52 18.87
CA ASP A 518 -0.61 -0.19 17.93
C ASP A 518 -0.31 -1.69 17.83
N TYR A 519 0.71 -2.16 18.57
CA TYR A 519 1.17 -3.55 18.52
C TYR A 519 0.48 -4.38 19.61
N ASP A 520 0.17 -5.64 19.30
CA ASP A 520 -0.14 -6.62 20.35
C ASP A 520 1.09 -6.92 21.21
N GLN A 521 0.87 -7.61 22.33
CA GLN A 521 1.92 -7.88 23.31
C GLN A 521 3.09 -8.71 22.75
N ASP A 522 2.82 -9.70 21.90
CA ASP A 522 3.83 -10.62 21.39
C ASP A 522 4.65 -9.96 20.27
N ALA A 523 3.98 -9.24 19.36
CA ALA A 523 4.62 -8.44 18.32
C ALA A 523 5.48 -7.32 18.93
N ALA A 524 4.95 -6.62 19.94
CA ALA A 524 5.69 -5.59 20.67
C ALA A 524 6.96 -6.17 21.31
N HIS A 525 6.87 -7.34 21.94
CA HIS A 525 8.03 -7.98 22.57
C HIS A 525 9.10 -8.37 21.54
N ALA A 526 8.70 -8.90 20.38
CA ALA A 526 9.61 -9.24 19.30
C ALA A 526 10.33 -7.99 18.75
N GLU A 527 9.60 -6.89 18.53
CA GLU A 527 10.15 -5.62 18.06
C GLU A 527 11.13 -5.01 19.06
N ILE A 528 10.76 -4.98 20.34
CA ILE A 528 11.61 -4.52 21.44
C ILE A 528 12.92 -5.31 21.46
N THR A 529 12.84 -6.64 21.36
CA THR A 529 14.00 -7.52 21.36
C THR A 529 14.93 -7.24 20.18
N GLY A 530 14.37 -7.09 18.97
CA GLY A 530 15.11 -6.76 17.75
C GLY A 530 15.79 -5.39 17.85
N TRP A 531 15.05 -4.37 18.29
CA TRP A 531 15.53 -3.00 18.48
C TRP A 531 16.67 -2.91 19.50
N ILE A 532 16.54 -3.58 20.66
CA ILE A 532 17.60 -3.64 21.68
C ILE A 532 18.83 -4.37 21.11
N SER A 533 18.63 -5.52 20.44
CA SER A 533 19.72 -6.33 19.89
C SER A 533 20.55 -5.58 18.84
N HIS A 534 19.92 -4.73 18.03
CA HIS A 534 20.59 -3.96 16.98
C HIS A 534 21.61 -2.94 17.52
N ARG A 535 21.35 -2.34 18.69
CA ARG A 535 22.14 -1.21 19.24
C ARG A 535 22.85 -1.49 20.56
N GLY A 536 22.42 -2.54 21.27
CA GLY A 536 22.84 -2.86 22.64
C GLY A 536 22.10 -2.06 23.71
N GLN A 537 22.00 -2.63 24.92
CA GLN A 537 21.16 -2.10 25.99
C GLN A 537 21.62 -0.74 26.55
N GLY A 538 22.93 -0.48 26.60
CA GLY A 538 23.47 0.80 27.09
C GLY A 538 23.01 2.01 26.26
N PRO A 539 23.27 2.04 24.94
CA PRO A 539 22.76 3.08 24.04
C PRO A 539 21.21 3.13 24.00
N ALA A 540 20.55 1.98 24.03
CA ALA A 540 19.09 1.89 24.14
C ALA A 540 18.55 2.66 25.35
N ALA A 541 19.11 2.43 26.55
CA ALA A 541 18.70 3.11 27.77
C ALA A 541 18.82 4.64 27.67
N VAL A 542 19.85 5.16 26.98
CA VAL A 542 20.02 6.59 26.79
C VAL A 542 18.91 7.14 25.89
N GLN A 543 18.70 6.55 24.72
CA GLN A 543 17.68 7.03 23.78
C GLN A 543 16.28 6.96 24.38
N LEU A 544 15.92 5.86 25.06
CA LEU A 544 14.61 5.69 25.67
C LEU A 544 14.34 6.76 26.74
N ILE A 545 15.33 7.03 27.61
CA ILE A 545 15.18 8.06 28.63
C ILE A 545 15.12 9.47 28.03
N ASP A 546 15.93 9.76 27.01
CA ASP A 546 15.90 11.07 26.34
C ASP A 546 14.52 11.31 25.69
N SER A 547 13.88 10.28 25.14
CA SER A 547 12.51 10.34 24.59
C SER A 547 11.41 10.52 25.64
N CYS A 548 11.70 10.28 26.93
CA CYS A 548 10.74 10.44 28.02
C CYS A 548 10.61 11.88 28.52
N ALA A 549 11.40 12.82 27.99
CA ALA A 549 11.37 14.21 28.39
C ALA A 549 10.07 14.90 27.92
N GLY A 550 9.54 15.80 28.76
CA GLY A 550 8.34 16.57 28.43
C GLY A 550 7.15 16.21 29.31
N LEU A 551 6.09 17.01 29.25
CA LEU A 551 4.90 16.89 30.12
C LEU A 551 3.57 17.00 29.35
N ASP A 552 3.64 17.03 28.02
CA ASP A 552 2.47 16.92 27.14
C ASP A 552 1.97 15.46 27.08
N ALA A 553 0.85 15.25 26.40
CA ALA A 553 0.17 13.95 26.34
C ALA A 553 0.94 12.94 25.49
N ASP A 554 1.53 13.38 24.38
CA ASP A 554 2.36 12.53 23.52
C ASP A 554 3.58 12.00 24.29
N ALA A 555 4.24 12.86 25.08
CA ALA A 555 5.32 12.45 25.96
C ALA A 555 4.84 11.48 27.06
N ALA A 556 3.60 11.63 27.55
CA ALA A 556 3.04 10.66 28.49
C ALA A 556 2.83 9.29 27.84
N LEU A 557 2.26 9.23 26.63
CA LEU A 557 2.12 7.97 25.87
C LEU A 557 3.49 7.32 25.64
N ARG A 558 4.50 8.08 25.21
CA ARG A 558 5.87 7.57 25.06
C ARG A 558 6.45 7.02 26.35
N ARG A 559 6.22 7.67 27.49
CA ARG A 559 6.67 7.18 28.81
C ARG A 559 6.01 5.84 29.19
N LEU A 560 4.76 5.63 28.80
CA LEU A 560 4.07 4.36 29.01
C LEU A 560 4.72 3.25 28.20
N SER A 561 4.87 3.45 26.89
CA SER A 561 5.55 2.50 26.00
C SER A 561 6.99 2.24 26.47
N ALA A 562 7.73 3.29 26.85
CA ALA A 562 9.11 3.19 27.28
C ALA A 562 9.28 2.34 28.54
N THR A 563 8.29 2.31 29.42
CA THR A 563 8.37 1.49 30.65
C THR A 563 8.45 0.00 30.32
N ALA A 564 7.74 -0.46 29.28
CA ALA A 564 7.83 -1.85 28.82
C ALA A 564 9.24 -2.16 28.27
N VAL A 565 9.77 -1.29 27.40
CA VAL A 565 11.10 -1.48 26.80
C VAL A 565 12.22 -1.44 27.85
N LEU A 566 12.12 -0.51 28.81
CA LEU A 566 13.12 -0.33 29.85
C LEU A 566 13.17 -1.51 30.83
N ALA A 567 12.05 -2.21 31.03
CA ALA A 567 11.98 -3.39 31.91
C ALA A 567 12.80 -4.58 31.37
N GLU A 568 13.06 -4.63 30.06
CA GLU A 568 13.88 -5.66 29.42
C GLU A 568 15.40 -5.39 29.54
N LEU A 569 15.80 -4.25 30.10
CA LEU A 569 17.21 -3.87 30.23
C LEU A 569 17.82 -4.34 31.55
N ASP A 570 18.71 -5.32 31.50
CA ASP A 570 19.36 -5.93 32.67
C ASP A 570 20.88 -5.68 32.75
N GLU A 571 21.50 -5.15 31.69
CA GLU A 571 22.93 -4.91 31.64
C GLU A 571 23.36 -3.83 32.66
N PRO A 572 24.49 -4.03 33.37
CA PRO A 572 24.99 -3.06 34.35
C PRO A 572 25.16 -1.64 33.81
N ARG A 573 25.50 -1.52 32.52
CA ARG A 573 25.66 -0.22 31.85
C ARG A 573 24.32 0.49 31.62
N ALA A 574 23.28 -0.26 31.22
CA ALA A 574 21.93 0.28 31.05
C ALA A 574 21.36 0.73 32.39
N LEU A 575 21.48 -0.11 33.43
CA LEU A 575 21.05 0.24 34.79
C LEU A 575 21.79 1.47 35.35
N ALA A 576 23.06 1.67 35.00
CA ALA A 576 23.80 2.86 35.39
C ALA A 576 23.24 4.15 34.75
N VAL A 577 22.75 4.08 33.50
CA VAL A 577 22.06 5.19 32.84
C VAL A 577 20.76 5.50 33.57
N LEU A 578 19.96 4.48 33.89
CA LEU A 578 18.71 4.66 34.63
C LEU A 578 18.93 5.29 36.00
N ARG A 579 19.92 4.83 36.78
CA ARG A 579 20.23 5.46 38.08
C ARG A 579 20.62 6.93 37.96
N LYS A 580 21.37 7.28 36.91
CA LYS A 580 21.75 8.68 36.65
C LYS A 580 20.53 9.53 36.25
N ALA A 581 19.64 8.98 35.42
CA ALA A 581 18.42 9.65 34.97
C ALA A 581 17.42 9.85 36.13
N ALA A 582 17.24 8.83 36.98
CA ALA A 582 16.38 8.89 38.16
C ALA A 582 16.84 9.96 39.18
N ALA A 583 18.13 10.28 39.21
CA ALA A 583 18.70 11.35 40.04
C ALA A 583 18.70 12.73 39.35
N SER A 584 18.20 12.85 38.12
CA SER A 584 18.11 14.11 37.39
C SER A 584 16.88 14.92 37.78
N GLU A 585 16.88 16.21 37.43
CA GLU A 585 15.72 17.11 37.61
C GLU A 585 14.88 17.25 36.34
N VAL A 586 15.12 16.42 35.31
CA VAL A 586 14.38 16.48 34.04
C VAL A 586 13.03 15.79 34.22
N PRO A 587 11.89 16.53 34.12
CA PRO A 587 10.58 15.95 34.29
C PRO A 587 10.28 14.90 33.22
N GLY A 588 9.63 13.80 33.62
CA GLY A 588 9.37 12.65 32.77
C GLY A 588 10.52 11.64 32.83
N CYS A 589 11.74 12.06 32.47
CA CYS A 589 12.93 11.19 32.49
C CYS A 589 13.21 10.61 33.88
N ALA A 590 13.21 11.46 34.91
CA ALA A 590 13.55 11.03 36.28
C ALA A 590 12.53 10.02 36.82
N GLN A 591 11.24 10.29 36.60
CA GLN A 591 10.14 9.44 37.05
C GLN A 591 10.11 8.11 36.30
N THR A 592 10.23 8.12 34.96
CA THR A 592 10.26 6.89 34.17
C THR A 592 11.46 6.02 34.52
N ALA A 593 12.66 6.60 34.66
CA ALA A 593 13.83 5.86 35.08
C ALA A 593 13.68 5.24 36.48
N ALA A 594 13.07 5.97 37.42
CA ALA A 594 12.81 5.49 38.77
C ALA A 594 11.75 4.37 38.80
N ILE A 595 10.73 4.44 37.94
CA ILE A 595 9.72 3.39 37.75
C ILE A 595 10.39 2.12 37.18
N ALA A 596 11.21 2.25 36.14
CA ALA A 596 11.94 1.13 35.56
C ALA A 596 12.85 0.45 36.59
N LEU A 597 13.65 1.21 37.35
CA LEU A 597 14.50 0.68 38.42
C LEU A 597 13.69 -0.04 39.52
N ALA A 598 12.50 0.47 39.85
CA ALA A 598 11.62 -0.20 40.81
C ALA A 598 11.18 -1.58 40.33
N GLY A 599 10.94 -1.75 39.02
CA GLY A 599 10.68 -3.04 38.38
C GLY A 599 11.83 -4.05 38.54
N HIS A 600 13.08 -3.57 38.53
CA HIS A 600 14.27 -4.40 38.80
C HIS A 600 14.57 -4.60 40.31
N GLY A 601 13.71 -4.12 41.20
CA GLY A 601 13.92 -4.22 42.66
C GLY A 601 14.89 -3.18 43.24
N GLU A 602 15.28 -2.17 42.47
CA GLU A 602 16.17 -1.06 42.88
C GLU A 602 15.40 0.25 43.09
N ALA A 603 14.20 0.18 43.66
CA ALA A 603 13.36 1.36 43.88
C ALA A 603 14.10 2.44 44.68
N PRO A 604 14.17 3.70 44.20
CA PRO A 604 14.80 4.78 44.96
C PRO A 604 14.14 4.98 46.32
N GLU A 605 14.94 5.01 47.40
CA GLU A 605 14.43 5.15 48.76
C GLU A 605 13.53 6.40 48.89
N GLY A 606 12.34 6.24 49.46
CA GLY A 606 11.40 7.34 49.72
C GLY A 606 10.53 7.81 48.55
N HIS A 607 10.69 7.28 47.33
CA HIS A 607 9.99 7.77 46.14
C HIS A 607 8.74 6.95 45.73
N GLY A 608 8.54 5.76 46.31
CA GLY A 608 7.49 4.81 45.89
C GLY A 608 6.07 5.37 45.77
N PRO A 609 5.51 6.02 46.81
CA PRO A 609 4.16 6.58 46.74
C PRO A 609 4.02 7.69 45.70
N HIS A 610 5.03 8.55 45.55
CA HIS A 610 5.01 9.66 44.59
C HIS A 610 5.08 9.16 43.14
N LEU A 611 5.94 8.16 42.85
CA LEU A 611 6.06 7.57 41.52
C LEU A 611 4.77 6.86 41.09
N ARG A 612 4.08 6.19 42.01
CA ARG A 612 2.79 5.56 41.73
C ARG A 612 1.72 6.59 41.34
N LEU A 613 1.69 7.74 42.00
CA LEU A 613 0.76 8.83 41.65
C LEU A 613 1.12 9.44 40.28
N TRP A 614 2.41 9.63 40.00
CA TRP A 614 2.88 10.13 38.72
C TRP A 614 2.49 9.20 37.56
N TRP A 615 2.81 7.91 37.68
CA TRP A 615 2.46 6.90 36.69
C TRP A 615 0.95 6.90 36.39
N LEU A 616 0.11 6.96 37.43
CA LEU A 616 -1.35 6.96 37.23
C LEU A 616 -1.85 8.23 36.53
N ILE A 617 -1.24 9.39 36.79
CA ILE A 617 -1.58 10.62 36.07
C ILE A 617 -1.14 10.52 34.61
N ASP A 618 0.06 10.04 34.32
CA ASP A 618 0.52 9.81 32.94
C ASP A 618 -0.38 8.82 32.18
N TYR A 619 -0.76 7.71 32.84
CA TYR A 619 -1.63 6.67 32.28
C TYR A 619 -3.00 7.19 31.84
N LEU A 620 -3.53 8.18 32.55
CA LEU A 620 -4.81 8.82 32.24
C LEU A 620 -4.67 10.05 31.36
N TRP A 621 -3.49 10.69 31.37
CA TRP A 621 -3.24 11.89 30.58
C TRP A 621 -3.05 11.59 29.10
N GLY A 622 -2.38 10.48 28.76
CA GLY A 622 -2.19 10.05 27.37
C GLY A 622 -3.50 10.01 26.56
N PRO A 623 -4.49 9.18 26.96
CA PRO A 623 -5.79 9.13 26.28
C PRO A 623 -6.53 10.48 26.29
N LEU A 624 -6.49 11.22 27.40
CA LEU A 624 -7.17 12.51 27.53
C LEU A 624 -6.61 13.58 26.58
N GLY A 625 -5.32 13.52 26.27
CA GLY A 625 -4.69 14.43 25.33
C GLY A 625 -5.06 14.19 23.88
N VAL A 626 -5.51 12.97 23.53
CA VAL A 626 -6.07 12.64 22.22
C VAL A 626 -7.48 13.20 22.11
N ALA A 627 -8.37 12.81 23.03
CA ALA A 627 -9.75 13.30 23.10
C ALA A 627 -10.37 13.06 24.50
N ASP A 628 -11.44 13.80 24.84
CA ASP A 628 -12.18 13.56 26.09
C ASP A 628 -12.86 12.18 26.07
N GLU A 629 -13.34 11.79 24.89
CA GLU A 629 -13.99 10.52 24.57
C GLU A 629 -13.00 9.34 24.69
N ALA A 630 -11.76 9.50 24.22
CA ALA A 630 -10.72 8.48 24.31
C ALA A 630 -10.40 8.09 25.76
N LEU A 631 -10.43 9.05 26.70
CA LEU A 631 -10.31 8.75 28.13
C LEU A 631 -11.51 7.95 28.65
N ALA A 632 -12.72 8.22 28.16
CA ALA A 632 -13.92 7.50 28.59
C ALA A 632 -13.85 6.04 28.14
N GLU A 633 -13.56 5.80 26.87
CA GLU A 633 -13.37 4.45 26.31
C GLU A 633 -12.27 3.69 27.03
N PHE A 634 -11.14 4.35 27.28
CA PHE A 634 -10.03 3.77 28.02
C PHE A 634 -10.42 3.32 29.43
N LEU A 635 -11.14 4.17 30.18
CA LEU A 635 -11.61 3.82 31.52
C LEU A 635 -12.62 2.66 31.51
N ASP A 636 -13.35 2.48 30.42
CA ASP A 636 -14.28 1.36 30.26
C ASP A 636 -13.56 0.06 29.86
N ARG A 637 -12.58 0.14 28.94
CA ARG A 637 -11.75 -0.98 28.48
C ARG A 637 -10.83 -1.51 29.58
N GLU A 638 -10.13 -0.61 30.27
CA GLU A 638 -9.10 -0.91 31.28
C GLU A 638 -9.64 -0.89 32.72
N ALA A 639 -10.95 -1.03 32.88
CA ALA A 639 -11.63 -0.80 34.15
C ALA A 639 -11.09 -1.69 35.30
N ASP A 640 -10.81 -2.95 35.01
CA ASP A 640 -10.37 -3.94 36.01
C ASP A 640 -8.94 -3.66 36.51
N LEU A 641 -8.09 -3.06 35.67
CA LEU A 641 -6.72 -2.70 36.00
C LEU A 641 -6.63 -1.32 36.66
N VAL A 642 -7.32 -0.32 36.10
CA VAL A 642 -7.15 1.09 36.48
C VAL A 642 -8.00 1.48 37.69
N LEU A 643 -9.26 1.04 37.75
CA LEU A 643 -10.21 1.53 38.77
C LEU A 643 -9.81 1.17 40.20
N PRO A 644 -9.29 -0.04 40.51
CA PRO A 644 -8.84 -0.36 41.86
C PRO A 644 -7.73 0.57 42.36
N VAL A 645 -6.73 0.82 41.50
CA VAL A 645 -5.58 1.69 41.81
C VAL A 645 -6.03 3.15 41.93
N LEU A 646 -6.91 3.60 41.04
CA LEU A 646 -7.51 4.93 41.08
C LEU A 646 -8.34 5.14 42.35
N ALA A 647 -9.10 4.13 42.78
CA ALA A 647 -9.89 4.17 44.00
C ALA A 647 -9.01 4.20 45.26
N GLU A 648 -7.89 3.48 45.29
CA GLU A 648 -6.94 3.51 46.40
C GLU A 648 -6.30 4.90 46.54
N THR A 649 -5.89 5.49 45.42
CA THR A 649 -5.08 6.73 45.39
C THR A 649 -5.88 8.02 45.26
N ALA A 650 -7.20 7.96 45.05
CA ALA A 650 -8.05 9.11 44.72
C ALA A 650 -7.90 10.33 45.64
N ASP A 651 -7.71 10.13 46.95
CA ASP A 651 -7.62 11.22 47.94
C ASP A 651 -6.22 11.86 48.02
N ASP A 652 -5.23 11.24 47.38
CA ASP A 652 -3.82 11.61 47.42
C ASP A 652 -3.28 12.10 46.07
N LEU A 653 -3.97 11.83 44.95
CA LEU A 653 -3.55 12.24 43.59
C LEU A 653 -3.30 13.75 43.42
N TRP A 654 -3.99 14.60 44.19
CA TRP A 654 -3.76 16.05 44.14
C TRP A 654 -2.35 16.47 44.61
N ARG A 655 -1.62 15.56 45.28
CA ARG A 655 -0.22 15.76 45.70
C ARG A 655 0.78 15.44 44.60
N CYS A 656 0.34 14.87 43.47
CA CYS A 656 1.20 14.61 42.32
C CYS A 656 1.72 15.94 41.74
N ASP A 657 3.02 15.99 41.46
CA ASP A 657 3.67 17.20 40.91
C ASP A 657 3.60 17.27 39.36
N HIS A 658 2.60 16.63 38.75
CA HIS A 658 2.38 16.63 37.30
C HIS A 658 1.43 17.77 36.90
N PRO A 659 1.72 18.55 35.83
CA PRO A 659 0.87 19.68 35.43
C PRO A 659 -0.55 19.23 35.03
N ALA A 660 -0.69 18.09 34.36
CA ALA A 660 -1.99 17.56 33.94
C ALA A 660 -2.87 17.02 35.09
N THR A 661 -2.39 16.96 36.33
CA THR A 661 -3.13 16.37 37.47
C THR A 661 -4.52 16.99 37.65
N GLY A 662 -4.66 18.31 37.46
CA GLY A 662 -5.96 18.98 37.55
C GLY A 662 -6.94 18.50 36.47
N ALA A 663 -6.52 18.56 35.20
CA ALA A 663 -7.33 18.19 34.05
C ALA A 663 -7.77 16.72 34.11
N VAL A 664 -6.84 15.81 34.40
CA VAL A 664 -7.09 14.37 34.54
C VAL A 664 -8.13 14.08 35.63
N LEU A 665 -7.98 14.68 36.82
CA LEU A 665 -8.93 14.45 37.92
C LEU A 665 -10.33 14.97 37.61
N GLU A 666 -10.45 16.08 36.89
CA GLU A 666 -11.73 16.64 36.47
C GLU A 666 -12.40 15.78 35.40
N ALA A 667 -11.65 15.36 34.37
CA ALA A 667 -12.15 14.52 33.27
C ALA A 667 -12.53 13.11 33.77
N ALA A 668 -11.64 12.40 34.47
CA ALA A 668 -11.95 11.09 35.04
C ALA A 668 -13.14 11.16 36.02
N GLY A 669 -13.23 12.22 36.82
CA GLY A 669 -14.37 12.45 37.70
C GLY A 669 -15.70 12.70 36.95
N ARG A 670 -15.66 13.28 35.74
CA ARG A 670 -16.84 13.43 34.86
C ARG A 670 -17.29 12.07 34.32
N HIS A 671 -16.39 11.31 33.70
CA HIS A 671 -16.68 10.03 33.06
C HIS A 671 -17.14 8.95 34.04
N LEU A 672 -16.51 8.87 35.21
CA LEU A 672 -16.88 7.87 36.24
C LEU A 672 -18.18 8.19 36.98
N ARG A 673 -18.87 9.30 36.68
CA ARG A 673 -20.08 9.72 37.43
C ARG A 673 -21.22 8.69 37.32
N THR A 674 -21.37 8.06 36.17
CA THR A 674 -22.42 7.05 35.90
C THR A 674 -22.06 5.70 36.51
N ARG A 675 -20.79 5.31 36.41
CA ARG A 675 -20.23 4.02 36.86
C ARG A 675 -19.99 3.94 38.37
N ASP A 676 -19.28 4.92 38.94
CA ASP A 676 -18.98 5.00 40.38
C ASP A 676 -19.07 6.45 40.90
N LYS A 677 -20.25 6.79 41.41
CA LYS A 677 -20.54 8.12 41.99
C LYS A 677 -19.65 8.45 43.18
N ALA A 678 -19.22 7.47 43.97
CA ALA A 678 -18.41 7.69 45.16
C ALA A 678 -16.97 8.04 44.78
N LEU A 679 -16.38 7.27 43.86
CA LEU A 679 -15.06 7.53 43.30
C LEU A 679 -15.02 8.86 42.55
N ALA A 680 -15.99 9.12 41.66
CA ALA A 680 -16.12 10.39 40.94
C ALA A 680 -16.16 11.60 41.89
N LYS A 681 -16.85 11.48 43.03
CA LYS A 681 -16.88 12.55 44.05
C LYS A 681 -15.54 12.74 44.75
N ARG A 682 -14.79 11.66 44.99
CA ARG A 682 -13.43 11.74 45.58
C ARG A 682 -12.46 12.43 44.62
N LEU A 683 -12.44 12.04 43.35
CA LEU A 683 -11.59 12.64 42.32
C LEU A 683 -11.85 14.14 42.14
N ARG A 684 -13.11 14.56 42.04
CA ARG A 684 -13.47 15.99 41.98
C ARG A 684 -13.04 16.77 43.22
N ARG A 685 -13.14 16.18 44.42
CA ARG A 685 -12.64 16.81 45.66
C ARG A 685 -11.12 16.94 45.68
N SER A 686 -10.41 16.00 45.03
CA SER A 686 -8.96 16.10 44.85
C SER A 686 -8.61 17.17 43.81
N ALA A 687 -9.35 17.27 42.71
CA ALA A 687 -9.16 18.33 41.70
C ALA A 687 -9.28 19.75 42.30
N THR A 688 -10.20 19.97 43.26
CA THR A 688 -10.33 21.27 43.93
C THR A 688 -9.16 21.62 44.86
N LYS A 689 -8.33 20.63 45.24
CA LYS A 689 -7.13 20.85 46.05
C LYS A 689 -5.88 21.15 45.21
N VAL A 690 -5.93 20.90 43.90
CA VAL A 690 -4.82 21.20 42.97
C VAL A 690 -4.68 22.72 42.86
N ASN A 691 -3.46 23.22 43.07
CA ASN A 691 -3.15 24.66 43.11
C ASN A 691 -3.59 25.35 41.81
N PRO A 692 -4.36 26.46 41.85
CA PRO A 692 -4.87 27.14 40.65
C PRO A 692 -3.80 27.62 39.65
N ASN A 693 -2.55 27.83 40.08
CA ASN A 693 -1.44 28.14 39.16
C ASN A 693 -0.94 26.93 38.33
N ARG A 694 -1.50 25.73 38.55
CA ARG A 694 -1.20 24.49 37.81
C ARG A 694 -2.37 24.02 36.92
N ARG A 695 -3.38 24.87 36.72
CA ARG A 695 -4.59 24.56 35.92
C ARG A 695 -4.53 25.10 34.47
N GLN A 696 -3.40 25.67 34.05
CA GLN A 696 -3.21 26.24 32.71
C GLN A 696 -2.58 25.25 31.75
#